data_AF-A0A8H3UYX3-F1
#
_entry.id   AF-A0A8H3UYX3-F1
#
_cell.length_a   1.000
_cell.length_b   1.000
_cell.length_c   1.000
_cell.angle_alpha   90.00
_cell.angle_beta   90.00
_cell.angle_gamma   90.00
#
_symmetry.space_group_name_H-M   'P 1'
#
loop_
_entity.id
_entity.type
_entity.pdbx_description
1 polymer ?
#
loop_
_entity_poly.entity_id
_entity_poly.type
_entity_poly.pdbx_seq_one_letter_code
_entity_poly.pdbx_strand_id
1 'polypeptide(L)'
;MFSRTFYTATVAVLVAVAAFGLANYHLITQLNVIHYLRSSLAPSTELSHPIDHLIKHASTLSSQHSQRKTSTLRATIAAYKERRNQPPPANFDKWYELAKRYEAILVEDFWDPIHEDLAPFKNLSSAKLHHVAMQATKDEEASGIDRFWIRGGVPGTNCLNSDECDGFMDMLKEVVEDAPWIPDVEIPFNTYVSPRIMHKSQVTEADNLQTSGDMRNTPVDLNSTVVWENTDDMTTLIQEACLPGSATSTTDFGPGQPEILIRKKYTDAHMPHGFVNDFEASKDICQQPDLLYLHGSLLAPSFNLVSRQLFPLFSAQKIKGVNPEIRIPSTLYWTEDNRYIASQKPKPSEWSKKRENVVWRGSNTGGRVSKSNWKSFHRHRFVTMTNASNIHAVEESGVCHFPWAMSEIMCHFLWKRGDRHALSRFVKAYLDIGFYAFGEWPNKVCSGNVEDVGCQHLQDAYEPVPGMSMDTMQNSKYLVDIDGNGYSARFRSFLLSTSVPIKATIFSEWHDARLIPWKHFIPMDNRFADFWGIMDYFLPGCLSDEGAKYSGKVNGRYCAGHDREAESIGVGGAEWAGKVLRKEDMKLYMIPTPTKAFGSGDPALAFVADESTSPPVFTDKHAERAYLKHRLAIAFRIFAQFGFCEGVAGHITMRDPVEPDSFWVNPFGMHFSLIRDEDLIRVDHSGAVVDGGKNRRLNYAAYAIHAQIHTARPDVLCAAHSHSVYGRAMCATGRPLLPLTQDACVFYNDHIVYSNFAGVVLASEEGAMIARELGKGKAALLGNHGLLTAGASIEAVVAWFVLLEKCCEVQLLADASSAGSGVPLVEIGEAEAEATFKALGSQVGGYFMGLPLFQVAEKEFGESTFLGRGLEPL
;
A
#
# COMPACT_ATOMS: atom_id res chain seq x y z
N MET A 1 -11.77 -69.11 -4.04
CA MET A 1 -12.78 -68.32 -4.80
C MET A 1 -12.56 -66.80 -4.75
N PHE A 2 -11.47 -66.29 -4.13
CA PHE A 2 -11.21 -64.84 -3.97
C PHE A 2 -10.22 -64.19 -4.96
N SER A 3 -9.60 -64.95 -5.87
CA SER A 3 -8.57 -64.42 -6.80
C SER A 3 -9.12 -63.97 -8.16
N ARG A 4 -10.28 -64.49 -8.62
CA ARG A 4 -10.85 -64.14 -9.94
C ARG A 4 -11.60 -62.80 -9.96
N THR A 5 -12.15 -62.37 -8.83
CA THR A 5 -12.94 -61.13 -8.73
C THR A 5 -12.06 -59.88 -8.69
N PHE A 6 -10.85 -59.98 -8.13
CA PHE A 6 -9.91 -58.85 -8.09
C PHE A 6 -9.28 -58.60 -9.47
N TYR A 7 -8.94 -59.65 -10.21
CA TYR A 7 -8.34 -59.54 -11.54
C TYR A 7 -9.31 -58.94 -12.57
N THR A 8 -10.60 -59.26 -12.46
CA THR A 8 -11.64 -58.72 -13.34
C THR A 8 -11.95 -57.25 -13.07
N ALA A 9 -11.91 -56.82 -11.81
CA ALA A 9 -12.07 -55.41 -11.45
C ALA A 9 -10.90 -54.53 -11.94
N THR A 10 -9.66 -54.99 -11.78
CA THR A 10 -8.47 -54.21 -12.23
C THR A 10 -8.42 -54.07 -13.75
N VAL A 11 -8.78 -55.12 -14.50
CA VAL A 11 -8.84 -55.07 -15.96
C VAL A 11 -9.96 -54.13 -16.43
N ALA A 12 -11.12 -54.13 -15.76
CA ALA A 12 -12.21 -53.21 -16.10
C ALA A 12 -11.83 -51.73 -15.90
N VAL A 13 -11.11 -51.41 -14.83
CA VAL A 13 -10.62 -50.04 -14.57
C VAL A 13 -9.58 -49.62 -15.61
N LEU A 14 -8.64 -50.49 -15.97
CA LEU A 14 -7.64 -50.19 -16.99
C LEU A 14 -8.26 -49.98 -18.38
N VAL A 15 -9.28 -50.77 -18.73
CA VAL A 15 -10.02 -50.60 -19.99
C VAL A 15 -10.82 -49.29 -19.98
N ALA A 16 -11.42 -48.90 -18.85
CA ALA A 16 -12.14 -47.64 -18.73
C ALA A 16 -11.20 -46.42 -18.84
N VAL A 17 -10.02 -46.46 -18.21
CA VAL A 17 -9.01 -45.40 -18.30
C VAL A 17 -8.46 -45.28 -19.72
N ALA A 18 -8.18 -46.42 -20.39
CA ALA A 18 -7.74 -46.43 -21.78
C ALA A 18 -8.81 -45.88 -22.73
N ALA A 19 -10.08 -46.24 -22.53
CA ALA A 19 -11.21 -45.73 -23.31
C ALA A 19 -11.41 -44.21 -23.11
N PHE A 20 -11.24 -43.72 -21.88
CA PHE A 20 -11.32 -42.28 -21.57
C PHE A 20 -10.14 -41.50 -22.17
N GLY A 21 -8.93 -42.08 -22.17
CA GLY A 21 -7.76 -41.52 -22.84
C GLY A 21 -7.92 -41.45 -24.36
N LEU A 22 -8.44 -42.51 -24.99
CA LEU A 22 -8.71 -42.55 -26.43
C LEU A 22 -9.83 -41.59 -26.85
N ALA A 23 -10.89 -41.45 -26.05
CA ALA A 23 -11.96 -40.49 -26.31
C ALA A 23 -11.47 -39.04 -26.25
N ASN A 24 -10.63 -38.70 -25.26
CA ASN A 24 -10.03 -37.37 -25.15
C ASN A 24 -9.01 -37.11 -26.27
N TYR A 25 -8.21 -38.11 -26.67
CA TYR A 25 -7.31 -37.99 -27.81
C TYR A 25 -8.08 -37.76 -29.13
N HIS A 26 -9.22 -38.42 -29.31
CA HIS A 26 -10.07 -38.19 -30.48
C HIS A 26 -10.74 -36.81 -30.46
N LEU A 27 -11.17 -36.31 -29.29
CA LEU A 27 -11.74 -34.98 -29.16
C LEU A 27 -10.69 -33.88 -29.43
N ILE A 28 -9.47 -34.03 -28.90
CA ILE A 28 -8.35 -33.09 -29.11
C ILE A 28 -7.90 -33.10 -30.57
N THR A 29 -7.81 -34.28 -31.20
CA THR A 29 -7.46 -34.36 -32.63
C THR A 29 -8.55 -33.79 -33.52
N GLN A 30 -9.85 -33.98 -33.21
CA GLN A 30 -10.92 -33.32 -33.96
C GLN A 30 -10.96 -31.81 -33.75
N LEU A 31 -10.70 -31.30 -32.53
CA LEU A 31 -10.58 -29.86 -32.28
C LEU A 31 -9.40 -29.24 -33.04
N ASN A 32 -8.25 -29.92 -33.09
CA ASN A 32 -7.08 -29.47 -33.84
C ASN A 32 -7.32 -29.52 -35.36
N VAL A 33 -8.03 -30.53 -35.87
CA VAL A 33 -8.42 -30.62 -37.29
C VAL A 33 -9.46 -29.56 -37.65
N ILE A 34 -10.42 -29.25 -36.78
CA ILE A 34 -11.38 -28.15 -36.98
C ILE A 34 -10.68 -26.79 -36.92
N HIS A 35 -9.67 -26.62 -36.06
CA HIS A 35 -8.84 -25.41 -36.01
C HIS A 35 -8.01 -25.25 -37.30
N TYR A 36 -7.44 -26.36 -37.82
CA TYR A 36 -6.66 -26.39 -39.06
C TYR A 36 -7.51 -26.22 -40.33
N LEU A 37 -8.74 -26.74 -40.34
CA LEU A 37 -9.68 -26.56 -41.46
C LEU A 37 -10.32 -25.17 -41.45
N ARG A 38 -10.49 -24.53 -40.27
CA ARG A 38 -10.90 -23.12 -40.18
C ARG A 38 -9.79 -22.16 -40.59
N SER A 39 -8.52 -22.50 -40.36
CA SER A 39 -7.38 -21.66 -40.80
C SER A 39 -7.09 -21.80 -42.30
N SER A 40 -7.44 -22.92 -42.94
CA SER A 40 -7.16 -23.18 -44.37
C SER A 40 -8.29 -22.81 -45.34
N LEU A 41 -9.48 -22.43 -44.86
CA LEU A 41 -10.63 -22.04 -45.69
C LEU A 41 -11.09 -20.58 -45.50
N ALA A 42 -10.27 -19.73 -44.90
CA ALA A 42 -10.54 -18.30 -44.89
C ALA A 42 -10.31 -17.72 -46.31
N PRO A 43 -11.30 -17.05 -46.92
CA PRO A 43 -11.10 -16.36 -48.19
C PRO A 43 -10.03 -15.28 -48.00
N SER A 44 -9.15 -15.15 -48.99
CA SER A 44 -8.06 -14.16 -49.03
C SER A 44 -8.61 -12.74 -48.87
N THR A 45 -8.65 -12.27 -47.62
CA THR A 45 -8.83 -10.86 -47.27
C THR A 45 -7.44 -10.27 -47.16
N GLU A 46 -7.25 -9.04 -47.65
CA GLU A 46 -5.97 -8.32 -47.60
C GLU A 46 -5.32 -8.49 -46.22
N LEU A 47 -4.03 -8.85 -46.18
CA LEU A 47 -3.25 -8.93 -44.95
C LEU A 47 -3.25 -7.55 -44.29
N SER A 48 -4.14 -7.34 -43.31
CA SER A 48 -4.23 -6.12 -42.50
C SER A 48 -2.92 -5.93 -41.73
N HIS A 49 -2.44 -4.69 -41.67
CA HIS A 49 -1.17 -4.36 -41.03
C HIS A 49 -1.27 -4.57 -39.51
N PRO A 50 -0.21 -5.00 -38.79
CA PRO A 50 -0.27 -5.20 -37.33
C PRO A 50 -0.77 -3.96 -36.55
N ILE A 51 -0.46 -2.75 -37.02
CA ILE A 51 -0.95 -1.50 -36.41
C ILE A 51 -2.49 -1.36 -36.52
N ASP A 52 -3.13 -1.82 -37.60
CA ASP A 52 -4.60 -1.83 -37.71
C ASP A 52 -5.22 -2.63 -36.55
N HIS A 53 -4.64 -3.79 -36.25
CA HIS A 53 -5.07 -4.65 -35.17
C HIS A 53 -4.89 -3.98 -33.80
N LEU A 54 -3.77 -3.29 -33.59
CA LEU A 54 -3.49 -2.55 -32.35
C LEU A 54 -4.50 -1.41 -32.14
N ILE A 55 -4.79 -0.61 -33.17
CA ILE A 55 -5.77 0.48 -33.11
C ILE A 55 -7.19 -0.06 -32.86
N LYS A 56 -7.56 -1.16 -33.52
CA LYS A 56 -8.86 -1.81 -33.33
C LYS A 56 -9.00 -2.40 -31.93
N HIS A 57 -7.96 -3.05 -31.42
CA HIS A 57 -7.92 -3.57 -30.07
C HIS A 57 -8.04 -2.44 -29.04
N ALA A 58 -7.26 -1.37 -29.20
CA ALA A 58 -7.30 -0.20 -28.31
C ALA A 58 -8.69 0.49 -28.31
N SER A 59 -9.37 0.54 -29.45
CA SER A 59 -10.76 1.03 -29.53
C SER A 59 -11.76 0.13 -28.80
N THR A 60 -11.52 -1.19 -28.79
CA THR A 60 -12.32 -2.16 -28.02
C THR A 60 -12.10 -1.97 -26.52
N LEU A 61 -10.84 -1.86 -26.07
CA LEU A 61 -10.49 -1.57 -24.67
C LEU A 61 -11.10 -0.25 -24.20
N SER A 62 -11.04 0.80 -25.01
CA SER A 62 -11.67 2.11 -24.73
C SER A 62 -13.18 2.01 -24.52
N SER A 63 -13.85 1.18 -25.34
CA SER A 63 -15.29 0.90 -25.20
C SER A 63 -15.59 0.14 -23.91
N GLN A 64 -14.78 -0.85 -23.55
CA GLN A 64 -14.90 -1.60 -22.29
C GLN A 64 -14.67 -0.71 -21.06
N HIS A 65 -13.67 0.19 -21.09
CA HIS A 65 -13.45 1.19 -20.05
C HIS A 65 -14.68 2.08 -19.87
N SER A 66 -15.26 2.53 -20.99
CA SER A 66 -16.47 3.37 -20.97
C SER A 66 -17.67 2.65 -20.35
N GLN A 67 -17.80 1.33 -20.54
CA GLN A 67 -18.88 0.52 -19.94
C GLN A 67 -18.73 0.35 -18.43
N ARG A 68 -17.51 0.45 -17.89
CA ARG A 68 -17.22 0.36 -16.45
C ARG A 68 -17.40 1.69 -15.71
N LYS A 69 -17.75 2.76 -16.43
CA LYS A 69 -18.05 4.06 -15.83
C LYS A 69 -19.25 3.95 -14.88
N THR A 70 -19.08 4.45 -13.67
CA THR A 70 -20.14 4.53 -12.66
C THR A 70 -20.73 5.94 -12.58
N SER A 71 -22.02 6.03 -12.22
CA SER A 71 -22.76 7.31 -12.19
C SER A 71 -23.53 7.55 -10.89
N THR A 72 -23.57 6.58 -9.98
CA THR A 72 -24.24 6.67 -8.67
C THR A 72 -23.28 6.21 -7.57
N LEU A 73 -23.40 6.79 -6.37
CA LEU A 73 -22.57 6.42 -5.22
C LEU A 73 -22.60 4.90 -4.97
N ARG A 74 -23.79 4.29 -5.03
CA ARG A 74 -23.97 2.84 -4.85
C ARG A 74 -23.18 2.02 -5.89
N ALA A 75 -23.21 2.42 -7.16
CA ALA A 75 -22.48 1.73 -8.21
C ALA A 75 -20.96 1.91 -8.05
N THR A 76 -20.49 3.12 -7.70
CA THR A 76 -19.07 3.38 -7.43
C THR A 76 -18.56 2.56 -6.23
N ILE A 77 -19.35 2.48 -5.15
CA ILE A 77 -19.04 1.61 -3.99
C ILE A 77 -18.97 0.13 -4.40
N ALA A 78 -19.89 -0.33 -5.26
CA ALA A 78 -19.90 -1.71 -5.72
C ALA A 78 -18.65 -2.03 -6.55
N ALA A 79 -18.30 -1.17 -7.51
CA ALA A 79 -17.10 -1.31 -8.33
C ALA A 79 -15.82 -1.29 -7.47
N TYR A 80 -15.74 -0.39 -6.49
CA TYR A 80 -14.64 -0.36 -5.53
C TYR A 80 -14.53 -1.70 -4.76
N LYS A 81 -15.63 -2.19 -4.19
CA LYS A 81 -15.62 -3.46 -3.42
C LYS A 81 -15.22 -4.64 -4.29
N GLU A 82 -15.73 -4.71 -5.52
CA GLU A 82 -15.41 -5.76 -6.48
C GLU A 82 -13.92 -5.75 -6.84
N ARG A 83 -13.33 -4.57 -7.11
CA ARG A 83 -11.92 -4.47 -7.50
C ARG A 83 -10.95 -4.57 -6.34
N ARG A 84 -11.31 -4.04 -5.16
CA ARG A 84 -10.40 -3.87 -4.02
C ARG A 84 -10.54 -4.94 -2.95
N ASN A 85 -11.61 -5.75 -3.00
CA ASN A 85 -11.94 -6.76 -2.00
C ASN A 85 -11.97 -6.21 -0.55
N GLN A 86 -12.36 -4.95 -0.39
CA GLN A 86 -12.46 -4.25 0.90
C GLN A 86 -13.53 -3.15 0.82
N PRO A 87 -14.14 -2.73 1.94
CA PRO A 87 -15.07 -1.60 1.94
C PRO A 87 -14.37 -0.30 1.54
N PRO A 88 -15.10 0.65 0.93
CA PRO A 88 -14.56 1.96 0.67
C PRO A 88 -14.13 2.68 1.97
N PRO A 89 -13.09 3.51 1.87
CA PRO A 89 -12.54 4.31 2.96
C PRO A 89 -13.52 5.36 3.53
N ALA A 90 -13.13 6.02 4.62
CA ALA A 90 -13.92 7.10 5.22
C ALA A 90 -14.13 8.25 4.23
N ASN A 91 -15.27 8.94 4.35
CA ASN A 91 -15.61 10.09 3.51
C ASN A 91 -15.64 9.77 2.00
N PHE A 92 -15.75 8.49 1.61
CA PHE A 92 -15.86 8.10 0.20
C PHE A 92 -17.09 8.69 -0.49
N ASP A 93 -18.17 8.90 0.26
CA ASP A 93 -19.35 9.65 -0.15
C ASP A 93 -19.03 11.12 -0.46
N LYS A 94 -18.27 11.80 0.41
CA LYS A 94 -17.83 13.19 0.19
C LYS A 94 -16.87 13.30 -0.99
N TRP A 95 -15.94 12.34 -1.12
CA TRP A 95 -15.05 12.22 -2.27
C TRP A 95 -15.85 12.04 -3.57
N TYR A 96 -16.88 11.18 -3.54
CA TYR A 96 -17.76 10.96 -4.67
C TYR A 96 -18.53 12.23 -5.06
N GLU A 97 -19.08 12.98 -4.10
CA GLU A 97 -19.75 14.25 -4.37
C GLU A 97 -18.80 15.30 -4.96
N LEU A 98 -17.55 15.36 -4.47
CA LEU A 98 -16.51 16.20 -5.08
C LEU A 98 -16.22 15.78 -6.52
N ALA A 99 -16.05 14.48 -6.78
CA ALA A 99 -15.86 13.96 -8.12
C ALA A 99 -17.03 14.30 -9.06
N LYS A 100 -18.27 14.28 -8.57
CA LYS A 100 -19.43 14.74 -9.34
C LYS A 100 -19.38 16.23 -9.64
N ARG A 101 -19.02 17.08 -8.67
CA ARG A 101 -18.86 18.53 -8.89
C ARG A 101 -17.81 18.83 -9.95
N TYR A 102 -16.75 18.02 -10.00
CA TYR A 102 -15.71 18.11 -11.03
C TYR A 102 -16.07 17.44 -12.35
N GLU A 103 -17.26 16.85 -12.48
CA GLU A 103 -17.67 16.09 -13.65
C GLU A 103 -16.65 14.99 -14.03
N ALA A 104 -15.99 14.41 -13.02
CA ALA A 104 -14.95 13.41 -13.23
C ALA A 104 -15.51 12.11 -13.80
N ILE A 105 -14.73 11.47 -14.66
CA ILE A 105 -15.04 10.12 -15.17
C ILE A 105 -14.65 9.10 -14.11
N LEU A 106 -15.64 8.42 -13.53
CA LEU A 106 -15.46 7.45 -12.46
C LEU A 106 -15.35 6.02 -13.00
N VAL A 107 -14.13 5.55 -13.22
CA VAL A 107 -13.79 4.16 -13.56
C VAL A 107 -12.75 3.67 -12.55
N GLU A 108 -13.12 2.70 -11.70
CA GLU A 108 -12.32 2.29 -10.52
C GLU A 108 -10.85 1.93 -10.87
N ASP A 109 -10.59 1.40 -12.06
CA ASP A 109 -9.24 1.11 -12.57
C ASP A 109 -8.30 2.33 -12.62
N PHE A 110 -8.82 3.56 -12.74
CA PHE A 110 -7.99 4.77 -12.74
C PHE A 110 -7.24 5.00 -11.43
N TRP A 111 -7.63 4.29 -10.37
CA TRP A 111 -7.00 4.34 -9.04
C TRP A 111 -6.08 3.16 -8.76
N ASP A 112 -5.88 2.23 -9.72
CA ASP A 112 -4.92 1.13 -9.57
C ASP A 112 -3.50 1.60 -9.20
N PRO A 113 -2.95 2.66 -9.83
CA PRO A 113 -1.61 3.13 -9.49
C PRO A 113 -1.43 3.43 -8.00
N ILE A 114 -2.45 3.98 -7.33
CA ILE A 114 -2.41 4.27 -5.88
C ILE A 114 -2.30 2.95 -5.10
N HIS A 115 -3.12 1.97 -5.43
CA HIS A 115 -3.13 0.70 -4.70
C HIS A 115 -1.89 -0.15 -4.95
N GLU A 116 -1.34 -0.12 -6.17
CA GLU A 116 -0.05 -0.71 -6.52
C GLU A 116 1.08 -0.07 -5.71
N ASP A 117 1.10 1.25 -5.62
CA ASP A 117 2.15 2.00 -4.94
C ASP A 117 2.08 1.85 -3.41
N LEU A 118 0.88 1.66 -2.85
CA LEU A 118 0.70 1.43 -1.42
C LEU A 118 0.93 -0.04 -1.03
N ALA A 119 0.91 -0.99 -1.97
CA ALA A 119 1.00 -2.42 -1.69
C ALA A 119 2.26 -2.84 -0.88
N PRO A 120 3.47 -2.34 -1.17
CA PRO A 120 4.67 -2.70 -0.40
C PRO A 120 4.61 -2.33 1.08
N PHE A 121 3.76 -1.36 1.44
CA PHE A 121 3.68 -0.81 2.79
C PHE A 121 2.58 -1.45 3.65
N LYS A 122 1.65 -2.22 3.05
CA LYS A 122 0.43 -2.72 3.73
C LYS A 122 0.69 -3.59 4.96
N ASN A 123 1.81 -4.30 5.01
CA ASN A 123 2.14 -5.23 6.09
C ASN A 123 3.11 -4.66 7.13
N LEU A 124 3.52 -3.39 6.99
CA LEU A 124 4.49 -2.74 7.87
C LEU A 124 3.80 -1.87 8.93
N SER A 125 4.43 -1.73 10.09
CA SER A 125 3.95 -0.85 11.18
C SER A 125 3.87 0.61 10.70
N SER A 126 2.70 1.23 10.87
CA SER A 126 2.49 2.65 10.54
C SER A 126 3.42 3.57 11.33
N ALA A 127 3.66 3.28 12.60
CA ALA A 127 4.56 4.06 13.46
C ALA A 127 6.01 3.99 12.96
N LYS A 128 6.48 2.79 12.56
CA LYS A 128 7.82 2.61 11.99
C LYS A 128 7.98 3.32 10.65
N LEU A 129 7.02 3.13 9.74
CA LEU A 129 7.03 3.80 8.43
C LEU A 129 7.03 5.31 8.59
N HIS A 130 6.18 5.84 9.47
CA HIS A 130 6.12 7.26 9.78
C HIS A 130 7.44 7.77 10.37
N HIS A 131 8.02 7.04 11.32
CA HIS A 131 9.31 7.42 11.91
C HIS A 131 10.41 7.54 10.85
N VAL A 132 10.62 6.49 10.05
CA VAL A 132 11.68 6.45 9.03
C VAL A 132 11.47 7.54 7.97
N ALA A 133 10.22 7.71 7.50
CA ALA A 133 9.85 8.78 6.58
C ALA A 133 10.18 10.16 7.12
N MET A 134 9.89 10.43 8.40
CA MET A 134 10.18 11.73 9.01
C MET A 134 11.67 11.95 9.26
N GLN A 135 12.44 10.89 9.54
CA GLN A 135 13.90 10.99 9.61
C GLN A 135 14.51 11.34 8.25
N ALA A 136 14.00 10.75 7.16
CA ALA A 136 14.43 11.06 5.80
C ALA A 136 14.39 12.57 5.49
N THR A 137 13.37 13.27 6.00
CA THR A 137 13.15 14.71 5.76
C THR A 137 14.01 15.65 6.62
N LYS A 138 14.72 15.10 7.62
CA LYS A 138 15.59 15.86 8.54
C LYS A 138 17.07 15.64 8.26
N ASP A 139 17.37 14.68 7.40
CA ASP A 139 18.72 14.26 7.10
C ASP A 139 19.39 15.28 6.17
N GLU A 140 20.42 15.95 6.67
CA GLU A 140 21.18 16.94 5.90
C GLU A 140 21.90 16.31 4.69
N GLU A 141 22.19 15.00 4.74
CA GLU A 141 22.78 14.27 3.61
C GLU A 141 21.75 14.00 2.50
N ALA A 142 20.45 14.01 2.83
CA ALA A 142 19.33 13.67 1.95
C ALA A 142 18.69 14.88 1.26
N SER A 143 19.52 15.82 0.75
CA SER A 143 19.06 17.02 0.04
C SER A 143 17.92 16.73 -0.96
N GLY A 144 16.88 17.57 -0.99
CA GLY A 144 15.71 17.46 -1.86
C GLY A 144 14.70 16.35 -1.50
N ILE A 145 14.71 15.92 -0.24
CA ILE A 145 13.56 15.24 0.38
C ILE A 145 12.90 16.21 1.35
N ASP A 146 11.80 16.79 0.88
CA ASP A 146 11.07 17.81 1.59
C ASP A 146 9.88 17.22 2.34
N ARG A 147 9.45 17.88 3.42
CA ARG A 147 8.32 17.46 4.25
C ARG A 147 7.15 18.41 4.03
N PHE A 148 6.06 17.86 3.52
CA PHE A 148 4.77 18.52 3.45
C PHE A 148 3.81 17.91 4.47
N TRP A 149 2.80 18.65 4.92
CA TRP A 149 1.80 18.13 5.84
C TRP A 149 0.45 18.80 5.67
N ILE A 150 -0.58 18.12 6.15
CA ILE A 150 -1.89 18.68 6.49
C ILE A 150 -2.07 18.44 7.99
N ARG A 151 -2.33 19.51 8.77
CA ARG A 151 -2.63 19.41 10.21
C ARG A 151 -3.80 20.28 10.57
N GLY A 152 -4.86 19.70 11.13
CA GLY A 152 -6.10 20.41 11.43
C GLY A 152 -6.72 21.09 10.20
N GLY A 153 -6.58 20.49 9.02
CA GLY A 153 -7.04 21.09 7.75
C GLY A 153 -6.18 22.27 7.27
N VAL A 154 -4.95 22.42 7.75
CA VAL A 154 -4.02 23.46 7.30
C VAL A 154 -2.80 22.82 6.64
N PRO A 155 -2.51 23.13 5.36
CA PRO A 155 -1.33 22.63 4.66
C PRO A 155 -0.07 23.40 5.10
N GLY A 156 1.08 22.72 5.14
CA GLY A 156 2.39 23.35 5.41
C GLY A 156 3.56 22.56 4.85
N THR A 157 4.76 23.17 4.85
CA THR A 157 6.00 22.55 4.40
C THR A 157 7.23 23.11 5.13
N ASN A 158 8.32 22.33 5.19
CA ASN A 158 9.65 22.79 5.62
C ASN A 158 10.58 23.13 4.44
N CYS A 159 10.09 22.92 3.22
CA CYS A 159 10.82 23.09 2.00
C CYS A 159 11.27 24.55 1.78
N LEU A 160 12.47 24.73 1.21
CA LEU A 160 13.08 26.03 0.97
C LEU A 160 12.75 26.50 -0.46
N ASN A 161 12.07 27.66 -0.58
CA ASN A 161 11.63 28.34 -1.81
C ASN A 161 12.25 27.85 -3.13
N SER A 162 11.60 26.90 -3.79
CA SER A 162 11.89 26.44 -5.16
C SER A 162 10.58 26.33 -5.96
N ASP A 163 10.66 26.37 -7.30
CA ASP A 163 9.47 26.32 -8.17
C ASP A 163 8.67 25.01 -7.97
N GLU A 164 9.36 23.88 -7.80
CA GLU A 164 8.72 22.58 -7.50
C GLU A 164 8.02 22.59 -6.15
N CYS A 165 8.61 23.25 -5.16
CA CYS A 165 8.09 23.38 -3.81
C CYS A 165 6.80 24.20 -3.76
N ASP A 166 6.84 25.38 -4.38
CA ASP A 166 5.71 26.30 -4.47
C ASP A 166 4.57 25.65 -5.25
N GLY A 167 4.88 24.97 -6.36
CA GLY A 167 3.92 24.22 -7.16
C GLY A 167 3.21 23.12 -6.37
N PHE A 168 3.95 22.35 -5.54
CA PHE A 168 3.33 21.31 -4.71
C PHE A 168 2.51 21.89 -3.56
N MET A 169 3.01 22.95 -2.91
CA MET A 169 2.25 23.67 -1.88
C MET A 169 0.93 24.22 -2.41
N ASP A 170 0.94 24.79 -3.61
CA ASP A 170 -0.27 25.36 -4.22
C ASP A 170 -1.28 24.27 -4.59
N MET A 171 -0.82 23.13 -5.12
CA MET A 171 -1.68 21.96 -5.31
C MET A 171 -2.29 21.48 -3.99
N LEU A 172 -1.48 21.37 -2.93
CA LEU A 172 -1.93 20.90 -1.62
C LEU A 172 -2.95 21.86 -0.98
N LYS A 173 -2.77 23.18 -1.13
CA LYS A 173 -3.74 24.19 -0.68
C LYS A 173 -5.08 24.01 -1.36
N GLU A 174 -5.12 23.89 -2.69
CA GLU A 174 -6.38 23.69 -3.40
C GLU A 174 -7.04 22.35 -3.03
N VAL A 175 -6.26 21.27 -2.86
CA VAL A 175 -6.79 19.98 -2.41
C VAL A 175 -7.48 20.11 -1.04
N VAL A 176 -6.85 20.80 -0.09
CA VAL A 176 -7.41 21.00 1.26
C VAL A 176 -8.63 21.92 1.24
N GLU A 177 -8.62 22.97 0.40
CA GLU A 177 -9.77 23.87 0.22
C GLU A 177 -11.01 23.11 -0.29
N ASP A 178 -10.83 22.25 -1.28
CA ASP A 178 -11.91 21.48 -1.90
C ASP A 178 -12.37 20.27 -1.06
N ALA A 179 -11.47 19.74 -0.22
CA ALA A 179 -11.67 18.58 0.62
C ALA A 179 -11.16 18.81 2.06
N PRO A 180 -11.81 19.69 2.84
CA PRO A 180 -11.38 20.04 4.21
C PRO A 180 -11.56 18.90 5.22
N TRP A 181 -12.15 17.78 4.79
CA TRP A 181 -12.36 16.58 5.59
C TRP A 181 -11.20 15.58 5.52
N ILE A 182 -10.14 15.87 4.75
CA ILE A 182 -8.94 15.03 4.66
C ILE A 182 -8.27 15.00 6.04
N PRO A 183 -7.85 13.82 6.54
CA PRO A 183 -7.21 13.70 7.84
C PRO A 183 -5.81 14.34 7.84
N ASP A 184 -5.28 14.51 9.04
CA ASP A 184 -3.88 14.89 9.20
C ASP A 184 -2.97 13.87 8.51
N VAL A 185 -2.03 14.37 7.72
CA VAL A 185 -1.10 13.54 6.94
C VAL A 185 0.24 14.24 6.81
N GLU A 186 1.28 13.42 6.70
CA GLU A 186 2.67 13.84 6.55
C GLU A 186 3.19 13.21 5.26
N ILE A 187 3.77 14.04 4.39
CA ILE A 187 4.09 13.71 3.00
C ILE A 187 5.58 14.02 2.78
N PRO A 188 6.48 13.03 2.97
CA PRO A 188 7.85 13.14 2.51
C PRO A 188 7.88 13.12 0.97
N PHE A 189 8.41 14.15 0.36
CA PHE A 189 8.36 14.38 -1.08
C PHE A 189 9.76 14.49 -1.67
N ASN A 190 10.05 13.68 -2.67
CA ASN A 190 11.27 13.78 -3.47
C ASN A 190 11.09 14.88 -4.52
N THR A 191 11.78 16.01 -4.34
CA THR A 191 11.72 17.13 -5.29
C THR A 191 12.59 16.93 -6.54
N TYR A 192 13.42 15.88 -6.56
CA TYR A 192 14.23 15.55 -7.73
C TYR A 192 13.52 14.62 -8.70
N VAL A 193 13.93 14.70 -9.97
CA VAL A 193 13.47 13.83 -11.05
C VAL A 193 14.14 12.45 -11.08
N SER A 194 15.07 12.15 -10.18
CA SER A 194 15.68 10.81 -10.09
C SER A 194 15.05 10.05 -8.90
N PRO A 195 14.67 8.78 -9.08
CA PRO A 195 14.22 7.93 -7.97
C PRO A 195 15.26 7.87 -6.85
N ARG A 196 14.77 7.74 -5.62
CA ARG A 196 15.54 7.75 -4.36
C ARG A 196 15.54 6.40 -3.66
N ILE A 197 14.55 5.55 -3.93
CA ILE A 197 14.45 4.23 -3.29
C ILE A 197 14.56 3.14 -4.36
N MET A 198 15.51 2.24 -4.19
CA MET A 198 15.63 1.02 -5.00
C MET A 198 15.35 -0.18 -4.10
N HIS A 199 14.21 -0.83 -4.31
CA HIS A 199 13.75 -1.94 -3.49
C HIS A 199 12.86 -2.88 -4.30
N LYS A 200 12.74 -4.12 -3.85
CA LYS A 200 11.83 -5.12 -4.44
C LYS A 200 10.39 -4.63 -4.35
N SER A 201 9.86 -4.13 -5.47
CA SER A 201 8.55 -3.46 -5.51
C SER A 201 7.35 -4.42 -5.49
N GLN A 202 7.56 -5.71 -5.77
CA GLN A 202 6.52 -6.75 -5.75
C GLN A 202 6.80 -7.73 -4.62
N VAL A 203 6.06 -7.63 -3.52
CA VAL A 203 6.09 -8.64 -2.44
C VAL A 203 5.39 -9.89 -2.95
N THR A 204 6.11 -11.00 -3.11
CA THR A 204 5.47 -12.28 -3.46
C THR A 204 4.77 -12.89 -2.24
N GLU A 205 3.81 -13.80 -2.43
CA GLU A 205 3.25 -14.61 -1.32
C GLU A 205 4.36 -15.35 -0.54
N ALA A 206 5.48 -15.68 -1.19
CA ALA A 206 6.65 -16.29 -0.56
C ALA A 206 7.45 -15.30 0.32
N ASP A 207 7.51 -14.01 -0.05
CA ASP A 207 8.10 -12.97 0.80
C ASP A 207 7.25 -12.74 2.05
N ASN A 208 5.92 -12.78 1.94
CA ASN A 208 5.01 -12.72 3.10
C ASN A 208 5.25 -13.89 4.10
N LEU A 209 5.70 -15.05 3.60
CA LEU A 209 6.04 -16.23 4.40
C LEU A 209 7.45 -16.16 5.03
N GLN A 210 8.40 -15.41 4.47
CA GLN A 210 9.71 -15.17 5.10
C GLN A 210 9.72 -13.96 6.03
N THR A 211 8.86 -12.96 5.79
CA THR A 211 8.59 -11.86 6.71
C THR A 211 7.50 -12.19 7.74
N SER A 212 7.18 -13.48 7.93
CA SER A 212 6.18 -13.96 8.90
C SER A 212 6.62 -13.83 10.37
N GLY A 213 7.78 -13.22 10.63
CA GLY A 213 8.04 -12.59 11.92
C GLY A 213 7.27 -11.28 11.96
N ASP A 214 6.27 -11.18 12.83
CA ASP A 214 5.36 -10.06 12.97
C ASP A 214 6.08 -8.70 13.12
N MET A 215 6.41 -8.08 11.98
CA MET A 215 7.09 -6.78 11.92
C MET A 215 6.19 -5.62 12.33
N ARG A 216 4.89 -5.86 12.54
CA ARG A 216 3.97 -4.85 13.11
C ARG A 216 4.27 -4.61 14.58
N ASN A 217 4.74 -5.65 15.28
CA ASN A 217 5.02 -5.66 16.72
C ASN A 217 6.51 -5.44 17.07
N THR A 218 7.36 -5.11 16.09
CA THR A 218 8.75 -4.75 16.39
C THR A 218 8.80 -3.34 16.97
N PRO A 219 9.42 -3.11 18.15
CA PRO A 219 9.59 -1.78 18.70
C PRO A 219 10.22 -0.82 17.68
N VAL A 220 9.70 0.41 17.60
CA VAL A 220 10.29 1.46 16.76
C VAL A 220 11.62 1.86 17.38
N ASP A 221 12.72 1.55 16.70
CA ASP A 221 14.04 2.08 17.07
C ASP A 221 14.09 3.57 16.75
N LEU A 222 14.00 4.39 17.80
CA LEU A 222 14.00 5.85 17.70
C LEU A 222 15.35 6.42 17.24
N ASN A 223 16.41 5.61 17.22
CA ASN A 223 17.72 5.98 16.68
C ASN A 223 17.91 5.54 15.23
N SER A 224 16.93 4.88 14.60
CA SER A 224 17.05 4.45 13.21
C SER A 224 17.07 5.65 12.27
N THR A 225 18.17 5.79 11.51
CA THR A 225 18.32 6.78 10.44
C THR A 225 18.15 6.10 9.08
N VAL A 226 17.81 6.90 8.07
CA VAL A 226 17.79 6.40 6.70
C VAL A 226 19.22 6.18 6.24
N VAL A 227 19.50 5.01 5.67
CA VAL A 227 20.80 4.73 5.07
C VAL A 227 20.77 5.16 3.61
N TRP A 228 21.57 6.18 3.31
CA TRP A 228 21.81 6.66 1.96
C TRP A 228 23.13 6.13 1.42
N GLU A 229 23.13 5.84 0.13
CA GLU A 229 24.29 5.38 -0.61
C GLU A 229 24.46 6.25 -1.84
N ASN A 230 25.61 6.89 -1.95
CA ASN A 230 26.02 7.57 -3.16
C ASN A 230 26.80 6.57 -4.02
N THR A 231 26.22 6.16 -5.14
CA THR A 231 26.84 5.13 -5.99
C THR A 231 26.63 5.39 -7.47
N ASP A 232 27.70 5.19 -8.24
CA ASP A 232 27.65 5.22 -9.70
C ASP A 232 27.34 3.83 -10.29
N ASP A 233 27.31 2.78 -9.45
CA ASP A 233 26.95 1.42 -9.87
C ASP A 233 25.45 1.16 -9.72
N MET A 234 24.67 1.87 -10.53
CA MET A 234 23.22 1.68 -10.61
C MET A 234 22.83 0.30 -11.14
N THR A 235 23.72 -0.35 -11.91
CA THR A 235 23.45 -1.67 -12.49
C THR A 235 23.24 -2.69 -11.38
N THR A 236 24.20 -2.82 -10.47
CA THR A 236 24.12 -3.76 -9.34
C THR A 236 22.89 -3.48 -8.47
N LEU A 237 22.62 -2.21 -8.16
CA LEU A 237 21.45 -1.82 -7.37
C LEU A 237 20.13 -2.25 -8.02
N ILE A 238 19.97 -2.02 -9.32
CA ILE A 238 18.76 -2.40 -10.07
C ILE A 238 18.62 -3.92 -10.12
N GLN A 239 19.72 -4.66 -10.29
CA GLN A 239 19.70 -6.13 -10.27
C GLN A 239 19.25 -6.68 -8.91
N GLU A 240 19.74 -6.12 -7.81
CA GLU A 240 19.36 -6.49 -6.45
C GLU A 240 17.92 -6.13 -6.11
N ALA A 241 17.43 -5.01 -6.65
CA ALA A 241 16.05 -4.54 -6.47
C ALA A 241 15.04 -5.36 -7.28
N CYS A 242 15.48 -6.12 -8.29
CA CYS A 242 14.60 -7.02 -9.02
C CYS A 242 14.27 -8.30 -8.24
N LEU A 243 13.11 -8.89 -8.56
CA LEU A 243 12.75 -10.20 -8.04
C LEU A 243 13.74 -11.28 -8.51
N PRO A 244 14.17 -12.20 -7.62
CA PRO A 244 15.05 -13.30 -8.00
C PRO A 244 14.49 -14.11 -9.17
N GLY A 245 15.31 -14.35 -10.19
CA GLY A 245 14.93 -15.11 -11.38
C GLY A 245 14.38 -14.27 -12.54
N SER A 246 14.19 -12.94 -12.35
CA SER A 246 13.89 -12.05 -13.47
C SER A 246 15.07 -11.97 -14.45
N ALA A 247 14.81 -11.58 -15.70
CA ALA A 247 15.86 -11.47 -16.72
C ALA A 247 17.01 -10.54 -16.28
N THR A 248 16.68 -9.41 -15.65
CA THR A 248 17.68 -8.45 -15.15
C THR A 248 18.46 -8.96 -13.95
N SER A 249 17.80 -9.61 -12.98
CA SER A 249 18.47 -10.16 -11.79
C SER A 249 19.46 -11.29 -12.12
N THR A 250 19.28 -11.97 -13.26
CA THR A 250 20.08 -13.14 -13.66
C THR A 250 21.09 -12.87 -14.77
N THR A 251 21.05 -11.68 -15.38
CA THR A 251 21.99 -11.32 -16.45
C THR A 251 23.36 -11.00 -15.86
N ASP A 252 24.40 -11.72 -16.27
CA ASP A 252 25.79 -11.33 -16.02
C ASP A 252 26.21 -10.29 -17.06
N PHE A 253 26.53 -9.08 -16.59
CA PHE A 253 26.98 -7.98 -17.44
C PHE A 253 28.50 -7.98 -17.65
N GLY A 254 29.25 -8.82 -16.91
CA GLY A 254 30.71 -8.86 -16.95
C GLY A 254 31.40 -7.57 -16.42
N PRO A 255 32.74 -7.54 -16.37
CA PRO A 255 33.47 -6.35 -15.96
C PRO A 255 33.55 -5.30 -17.08
N GLY A 256 33.18 -4.06 -16.78
CA GLY A 256 33.25 -2.91 -17.70
C GLY A 256 31.90 -2.56 -18.37
N GLN A 257 31.87 -1.48 -19.15
CA GLN A 257 30.65 -1.14 -19.90
C GLN A 257 30.45 -2.17 -21.03
N PRO A 258 29.31 -2.89 -21.07
CA PRO A 258 29.05 -3.86 -22.12
C PRO A 258 28.98 -3.16 -23.48
N GLU A 259 29.33 -3.88 -24.54
CA GLU A 259 29.11 -3.41 -25.91
C GLU A 259 27.63 -3.06 -26.10
N ILE A 260 27.35 -1.90 -26.70
CA ILE A 260 25.99 -1.41 -26.93
C ILE A 260 25.31 -2.32 -27.96
N LEU A 261 24.64 -3.36 -27.46
CA LEU A 261 23.98 -4.39 -28.27
C LEU A 261 22.48 -4.36 -28.02
N ILE A 262 21.71 -3.92 -29.03
CA ILE A 262 20.25 -3.93 -28.99
C ILE A 262 19.76 -5.35 -29.29
N ARG A 263 19.15 -6.02 -28.30
CA ARG A 263 18.77 -7.44 -28.45
C ARG A 263 17.26 -7.62 -28.57
N LYS A 264 16.82 -8.22 -29.68
CA LYS A 264 15.39 -8.50 -29.93
C LYS A 264 14.74 -9.37 -28.84
N LYS A 265 15.46 -10.32 -28.26
CA LYS A 265 14.91 -11.25 -27.26
C LYS A 265 14.27 -10.58 -26.05
N TYR A 266 14.70 -9.36 -25.70
CA TYR A 266 14.13 -8.58 -24.58
C TYR A 266 12.92 -7.73 -24.98
N THR A 267 12.55 -7.76 -26.26
CA THR A 267 11.34 -7.10 -26.80
C THR A 267 10.22 -8.06 -27.14
N ASP A 268 10.49 -9.36 -27.26
CA ASP A 268 9.51 -10.34 -27.76
C ASP A 268 8.23 -10.42 -26.89
N ALA A 269 8.34 -10.16 -25.59
CA ALA A 269 7.22 -10.21 -24.65
C ALA A 269 6.22 -9.06 -24.87
N HIS A 270 6.71 -7.83 -25.11
CA HIS A 270 5.86 -6.64 -25.28
C HIS A 270 5.72 -6.18 -26.73
N MET A 271 6.50 -6.74 -27.67
CA MET A 271 6.48 -6.45 -29.11
C MET A 271 6.40 -7.73 -29.98
N PRO A 272 5.44 -8.65 -29.77
CA PRO A 272 5.40 -9.93 -30.48
C PRO A 272 5.27 -9.80 -32.01
N HIS A 273 4.80 -8.64 -32.49
CA HIS A 273 4.64 -8.33 -33.91
C HIS A 273 5.49 -7.13 -34.36
N GLY A 274 6.54 -6.79 -33.61
CA GLY A 274 7.49 -5.73 -33.94
C GLY A 274 7.05 -4.31 -33.55
N PHE A 275 5.91 -4.16 -32.87
CA PHE A 275 5.38 -2.90 -32.34
C PHE A 275 4.96 -3.11 -30.89
N VAL A 276 5.05 -2.07 -30.06
CA VAL A 276 4.64 -2.16 -28.65
C VAL A 276 3.16 -2.50 -28.53
N ASN A 277 2.88 -3.74 -28.13
CA ASN A 277 1.54 -4.25 -27.85
C ASN A 277 1.17 -4.09 -26.37
N ASP A 278 2.14 -4.25 -25.48
CA ASP A 278 1.99 -4.08 -24.03
C ASP A 278 2.93 -2.97 -23.53
N PHE A 279 2.39 -1.77 -23.36
CA PHE A 279 3.15 -0.60 -22.91
C PHE A 279 3.53 -0.67 -21.43
N GLU A 280 2.77 -1.42 -20.63
CA GLU A 280 3.06 -1.59 -19.21
C GLU A 280 4.20 -2.59 -18.99
N ALA A 281 4.28 -3.63 -19.82
CA ALA A 281 5.42 -4.55 -19.85
C ALA A 281 6.68 -3.90 -20.43
N SER A 282 6.55 -2.98 -21.41
CA SER A 282 7.71 -2.26 -21.98
C SER A 282 8.41 -1.32 -21.00
N LYS A 283 7.80 -1.01 -19.84
CA LYS A 283 8.40 -0.22 -18.75
C LYS A 283 9.04 -1.07 -17.65
N ASP A 284 8.80 -2.38 -17.63
CA ASP A 284 9.34 -3.26 -16.58
C ASP A 284 10.84 -3.50 -16.80
N ILE A 285 11.66 -2.83 -16.00
CA ILE A 285 13.12 -2.91 -16.09
C ILE A 285 13.64 -4.28 -15.63
N CYS A 286 12.89 -5.02 -14.82
CA CYS A 286 13.31 -6.34 -14.36
C CYS A 286 13.26 -7.42 -15.44
N GLN A 287 12.57 -7.15 -16.56
CA GLN A 287 12.51 -8.02 -17.73
C GLN A 287 13.39 -7.54 -18.89
N GLN A 288 14.07 -6.40 -18.73
CA GLN A 288 14.76 -5.70 -19.81
C GLN A 288 16.19 -5.30 -19.42
N PRO A 289 17.10 -6.27 -19.22
CA PRO A 289 18.47 -6.01 -18.76
C PRO A 289 19.28 -5.08 -19.67
N ASP A 290 19.03 -5.10 -20.97
CA ASP A 290 19.74 -4.22 -21.90
C ASP A 290 19.39 -2.74 -21.72
N LEU A 291 18.24 -2.40 -21.14
CA LEU A 291 17.92 -1.00 -20.83
C LEU A 291 18.87 -0.36 -19.81
N LEU A 292 19.52 -1.14 -18.95
CA LEU A 292 20.47 -0.63 -17.95
C LEU A 292 21.66 0.10 -18.58
N TYR A 293 22.06 -0.29 -19.81
CA TYR A 293 23.09 0.39 -20.59
C TYR A 293 22.55 1.05 -21.87
N LEU A 294 21.23 1.06 -22.07
CA LEU A 294 20.58 1.74 -23.20
C LEU A 294 19.77 2.96 -22.76
N HIS A 295 19.64 3.24 -21.46
CA HIS A 295 18.90 4.40 -20.96
C HIS A 295 19.75 5.18 -19.97
N GLY A 296 20.00 6.46 -20.24
CA GLY A 296 20.97 7.23 -19.46
C GLY A 296 20.55 7.43 -18.00
N SER A 297 19.25 7.49 -17.69
CA SER A 297 18.74 7.57 -16.31
C SER A 297 18.96 6.29 -15.50
N LEU A 298 19.24 5.16 -16.16
CA LEU A 298 19.62 3.90 -15.51
C LEU A 298 21.14 3.75 -15.45
N LEU A 299 21.84 4.12 -16.52
CA LEU A 299 23.29 3.98 -16.64
C LEU A 299 24.07 4.99 -15.80
N ALA A 300 23.64 6.25 -15.81
CA ALA A 300 24.32 7.35 -15.16
C ALA A 300 23.29 8.45 -14.82
N PRO A 301 22.44 8.24 -13.78
CA PRO A 301 21.40 9.20 -13.43
C PRO A 301 21.98 10.56 -13.05
N SER A 302 21.19 11.62 -13.20
CA SER A 302 21.55 13.00 -12.82
C SER A 302 21.81 13.16 -11.33
N PHE A 303 21.20 12.31 -10.52
CA PHE A 303 21.39 12.25 -9.08
C PHE A 303 21.49 10.79 -8.64
N ASN A 304 22.46 10.46 -7.80
CA ASN A 304 22.91 9.09 -7.53
C ASN A 304 22.95 8.73 -6.03
N LEU A 305 22.29 9.54 -5.19
CA LEU A 305 22.05 9.20 -3.79
C LEU A 305 20.73 8.44 -3.68
N VAL A 306 20.81 7.19 -3.25
CA VAL A 306 19.68 6.25 -3.18
C VAL A 306 19.67 5.50 -1.86
N SER A 307 18.51 4.96 -1.48
CA SER A 307 18.36 4.08 -0.33
C SER A 307 17.78 2.73 -0.77
N ARG A 308 18.25 1.66 -0.12
CA ARG A 308 17.66 0.32 -0.20
C ARG A 308 16.56 0.09 0.84
N GLN A 309 16.40 1.00 1.80
CA GLN A 309 15.42 0.90 2.87
C GLN A 309 14.03 1.26 2.37
N LEU A 310 13.03 0.47 2.78
CA LEU A 310 11.64 0.68 2.39
C LEU A 310 10.94 1.63 3.38
N PHE A 311 10.54 2.80 2.90
CA PHE A 311 9.70 3.76 3.60
C PHE A 311 8.84 4.53 2.58
N PRO A 312 7.68 5.10 2.98
CA PRO A 312 6.83 5.84 2.06
C PRO A 312 7.54 7.14 1.68
N LEU A 313 7.84 7.30 0.39
CA LEU A 313 8.37 8.52 -0.21
C LEU A 313 7.55 8.81 -1.47
N PHE A 314 7.08 10.05 -1.60
CA PHE A 314 6.23 10.48 -2.70
C PHE A 314 7.07 11.11 -3.82
N SER A 315 6.76 10.78 -5.06
CA SER A 315 7.48 11.24 -6.25
C SER A 315 6.54 11.41 -7.44
N ALA A 316 6.89 12.30 -8.38
CA ALA A 316 6.09 12.51 -9.59
C ALA A 316 6.07 11.31 -10.57
N GLN A 317 6.99 10.37 -10.38
CA GLN A 317 7.22 9.22 -11.26
C GLN A 317 7.80 8.06 -10.46
N LYS A 318 7.81 6.87 -11.06
CA LYS A 318 8.62 5.74 -10.58
C LYS A 318 9.11 4.86 -11.72
N ILE A 319 10.10 4.00 -11.42
CA ILE A 319 10.55 2.94 -12.33
C ILE A 319 9.88 1.63 -11.94
N LYS A 320 9.15 1.03 -12.89
CA LYS A 320 8.44 -0.23 -12.64
C LYS A 320 9.43 -1.38 -12.36
N GLY A 321 9.11 -2.20 -11.37
CA GLY A 321 9.90 -3.36 -10.96
C GLY A 321 10.87 -3.08 -9.80
N VAL A 322 11.51 -1.91 -9.77
CA VAL A 322 12.64 -1.63 -8.85
C VAL A 322 12.45 -0.45 -7.89
N ASN A 323 11.45 0.39 -8.09
CA ASN A 323 11.26 1.60 -7.28
C ASN A 323 9.90 1.54 -6.56
N PRO A 324 9.86 1.52 -5.22
CA PRO A 324 8.60 1.40 -4.46
C PRO A 324 7.94 2.74 -4.12
N GLU A 325 8.49 3.88 -4.59
CA GLU A 325 7.93 5.22 -4.31
C GLU A 325 6.46 5.37 -4.72
N ILE A 326 5.77 6.26 -4.03
CA ILE A 326 4.34 6.55 -4.22
C ILE A 326 4.19 7.65 -5.27
N ARG A 327 3.63 7.31 -6.44
CA ARG A 327 3.43 8.26 -7.53
C ARG A 327 2.35 9.27 -7.18
N ILE A 328 2.65 10.54 -7.45
CA ILE A 328 1.70 11.66 -7.38
C ILE A 328 1.70 12.45 -8.69
N PRO A 329 0.67 13.29 -8.94
CA PRO A 329 0.70 14.22 -10.05
C PRO A 329 1.92 15.14 -9.97
N SER A 330 2.62 15.25 -11.09
CA SER A 330 3.75 16.15 -11.22
C SER A 330 3.36 17.61 -10.97
N THR A 331 4.20 18.31 -10.21
CA THR A 331 4.14 19.77 -10.05
C THR A 331 4.33 20.50 -11.38
N LEU A 332 5.12 19.97 -12.31
CA LEU A 332 5.32 20.53 -13.65
C LEU A 332 4.07 20.43 -14.54
N TYR A 333 3.11 19.55 -14.22
CA TYR A 333 1.80 19.54 -14.85
C TYR A 333 0.82 20.53 -14.23
N TRP A 334 1.13 20.99 -13.01
CA TRP A 334 0.32 21.91 -12.22
C TRP A 334 0.71 23.36 -12.48
N THR A 335 2.02 23.63 -12.50
CA THR A 335 2.61 24.94 -12.77
C THR A 335 2.51 25.27 -14.25
N GLU A 336 2.18 26.51 -14.59
CA GLU A 336 2.00 26.96 -15.99
C GLU A 336 3.34 27.31 -16.66
N ASP A 337 4.32 26.41 -16.57
CA ASP A 337 5.65 26.61 -17.16
C ASP A 337 5.61 26.49 -18.70
N ASN A 338 5.90 27.59 -19.38
CA ASN A 338 5.92 27.69 -20.84
C ASN A 338 6.99 26.81 -21.52
N ARG A 339 7.95 26.25 -20.77
CA ARG A 339 8.89 25.22 -21.28
C ARG A 339 8.16 23.92 -21.62
N TYR A 340 7.07 23.62 -20.93
CA TYR A 340 6.37 22.33 -20.99
C TYR A 340 4.91 22.45 -21.40
N ILE A 341 4.32 23.64 -21.32
CA ILE A 341 2.92 23.91 -21.64
C ILE A 341 2.82 24.86 -22.83
N ALA A 342 1.86 24.61 -23.72
CA ALA A 342 1.54 25.52 -24.81
C ALA A 342 0.58 26.61 -24.33
N SER A 343 0.75 27.83 -24.86
CA SER A 343 -0.07 28.99 -24.49
C SER A 343 -1.51 28.88 -25.00
N GLN A 344 -1.75 28.14 -26.09
CA GLN A 344 -3.07 27.98 -26.68
C GLN A 344 -3.54 26.52 -26.65
N LYS A 345 -4.82 26.31 -26.35
CA LYS A 345 -5.47 25.00 -26.52
C LYS A 345 -5.92 24.85 -27.98
N PRO A 346 -5.31 23.95 -28.77
CA PRO A 346 -5.66 23.78 -30.18
C PRO A 346 -7.06 23.17 -30.36
N LYS A 347 -7.72 23.49 -31.47
CA LYS A 347 -9.08 23.00 -31.74
C LYS A 347 -9.05 21.73 -32.62
N PRO A 348 -9.90 20.73 -32.35
CA PRO A 348 -10.04 19.53 -33.19
C PRO A 348 -10.17 19.82 -34.70
N SER A 349 -10.89 20.88 -35.08
CA SER A 349 -11.09 21.32 -36.47
C SER A 349 -9.81 21.72 -37.22
N GLU A 350 -8.66 21.76 -36.54
CA GLU A 350 -7.40 22.24 -37.10
C GLU A 350 -6.45 21.12 -37.53
N TRP A 351 -6.81 19.84 -37.39
CA TRP A 351 -5.98 18.71 -37.84
C TRP A 351 -5.46 18.89 -39.28
N SER A 352 -6.37 19.24 -40.20
CA SER A 352 -6.06 19.46 -41.62
C SER A 352 -5.08 20.61 -41.89
N LYS A 353 -4.90 21.53 -40.94
CA LYS A 353 -3.96 22.66 -41.04
C LYS A 353 -2.57 22.32 -40.49
N LYS A 354 -2.42 21.20 -39.76
CA LYS A 354 -1.13 20.79 -39.21
C LYS A 354 -0.19 20.33 -40.31
N ARG A 355 1.09 20.63 -40.13
CA ARG A 355 2.16 20.17 -41.02
C ARG A 355 2.31 18.66 -40.88
N GLU A 356 2.39 17.99 -42.03
CA GLU A 356 2.66 16.55 -42.10
C GLU A 356 4.17 16.30 -41.93
N ASN A 357 4.64 16.44 -40.70
CA ASN A 357 6.01 16.20 -40.27
C ASN A 357 6.04 15.67 -38.83
N VAL A 358 7.20 15.14 -38.45
CA VAL A 358 7.51 14.58 -37.14
C VAL A 358 8.49 15.52 -36.48
N VAL A 359 8.18 15.97 -35.26
CA VAL A 359 9.02 16.92 -34.53
C VAL A 359 9.52 16.33 -33.22
N TRP A 360 10.81 16.56 -32.97
CA TRP A 360 11.41 16.48 -31.65
C TRP A 360 12.45 17.59 -31.48
N ARG A 361 12.35 18.33 -30.38
CA ARG A 361 13.34 19.32 -29.94
C ARG A 361 13.62 19.13 -28.46
N GLY A 362 14.89 19.01 -28.10
CA GLY A 362 15.28 18.83 -26.70
C GLY A 362 16.74 19.20 -26.46
N SER A 363 17.12 19.27 -25.19
CA SER A 363 18.53 19.30 -24.79
C SER A 363 19.05 17.86 -24.57
N ASN A 364 20.34 17.72 -24.31
CA ASN A 364 21.01 16.47 -23.98
C ASN A 364 20.73 15.94 -22.55
N THR A 365 19.59 16.28 -21.95
CA THR A 365 19.16 15.62 -20.71
C THR A 365 18.91 14.12 -20.95
N GLY A 366 18.82 13.33 -19.89
CA GLY A 366 18.79 11.87 -20.01
C GLY A 366 19.75 11.16 -19.06
N GLY A 367 20.52 11.88 -18.24
CA GLY A 367 21.57 11.36 -17.36
C GLY A 367 22.80 12.28 -17.35
N ARG A 368 23.84 11.93 -16.58
CA ARG A 368 25.15 12.61 -16.56
C ARG A 368 25.99 12.15 -17.74
N VAL A 369 26.13 13.03 -18.73
CA VAL A 369 26.79 12.73 -20.00
C VAL A 369 28.31 12.91 -19.90
N SER A 370 29.08 11.92 -20.33
CA SER A 370 30.54 11.96 -20.41
C SER A 370 31.03 11.51 -21.78
N LYS A 371 32.31 11.75 -22.08
CA LYS A 371 32.96 11.30 -23.31
C LYS A 371 32.84 9.80 -23.56
N SER A 372 32.76 8.99 -22.50
CA SER A 372 32.73 7.52 -22.60
C SER A 372 31.31 6.94 -22.67
N ASN A 373 30.29 7.61 -22.13
CA ASN A 373 28.96 7.00 -21.96
C ASN A 373 27.85 7.52 -22.90
N TRP A 374 28.02 8.69 -23.53
CA TRP A 374 26.92 9.41 -24.20
C TRP A 374 26.24 8.62 -25.33
N LYS A 375 26.97 7.72 -25.99
CA LYS A 375 26.45 6.86 -27.07
C LYS A 375 25.38 5.87 -26.57
N SER A 376 25.40 5.53 -25.29
CA SER A 376 24.43 4.66 -24.65
C SER A 376 23.10 5.35 -24.35
N PHE A 377 23.05 6.68 -24.42
CA PHE A 377 21.89 7.43 -23.95
C PHE A 377 20.80 7.43 -25.02
N HIS A 378 19.57 7.19 -24.59
CA HIS A 378 18.38 7.06 -25.42
C HIS A 378 18.15 8.25 -26.35
N ARG A 379 18.25 9.50 -25.87
CA ARG A 379 18.10 10.68 -26.75
C ARG A 379 19.21 10.82 -27.78
N HIS A 380 20.44 10.50 -27.41
CA HIS A 380 21.58 10.55 -28.32
C HIS A 380 21.45 9.49 -29.42
N ARG A 381 21.07 8.25 -29.07
CA ARG A 381 20.73 7.22 -30.06
C ARG A 381 19.62 7.67 -30.99
N PHE A 382 18.54 8.22 -30.44
CA PHE A 382 17.40 8.66 -31.24
C PHE A 382 17.80 9.74 -32.25
N VAL A 383 18.48 10.81 -31.81
CA VAL A 383 18.93 11.88 -32.71
C VAL A 383 19.91 11.36 -33.77
N THR A 384 20.84 10.46 -33.39
CA THR A 384 21.79 9.85 -34.33
C THR A 384 21.08 9.01 -35.38
N MET A 385 20.15 8.14 -34.96
CA MET A 385 19.47 7.23 -35.88
C MET A 385 18.52 7.96 -36.82
N THR A 386 18.00 9.12 -36.43
CA THR A 386 17.11 9.95 -37.27
C THR A 386 17.85 11.07 -38.01
N ASN A 387 19.18 11.06 -38.04
CA ASN A 387 19.95 12.07 -38.77
C ASN A 387 20.11 11.66 -40.24
N ALA A 388 19.67 12.53 -41.16
CA ALA A 388 19.68 12.22 -42.59
C ALA A 388 21.10 11.99 -43.16
N SER A 389 22.12 12.70 -42.67
CA SER A 389 23.50 12.54 -43.12
C SER A 389 24.08 11.20 -42.66
N ASN A 390 23.79 10.79 -41.42
CA ASN A 390 24.20 9.48 -40.89
C ASN A 390 23.55 8.35 -41.68
N ILE A 391 22.24 8.44 -41.94
CA ILE A 391 21.51 7.44 -42.73
C ILE A 391 22.07 7.38 -44.16
N HIS A 392 22.33 8.53 -44.78
CA HIS A 392 22.92 8.60 -46.11
C HIS A 392 24.27 7.88 -46.19
N ALA A 393 25.13 8.05 -45.18
CA ALA A 393 26.42 7.35 -45.11
C ALA A 393 26.27 5.81 -44.98
N VAL A 394 25.25 5.35 -44.25
CA VAL A 394 24.91 3.92 -44.15
C VAL A 394 24.41 3.38 -45.49
N GLU A 395 23.54 4.14 -46.16
CA GLU A 395 22.99 3.77 -47.47
C GLU A 395 24.07 3.71 -48.56
N GLU A 396 25.06 4.62 -48.54
CA GLU A 396 26.19 4.59 -49.47
C GLU A 396 27.16 3.44 -49.19
N SER A 397 27.58 3.29 -47.93
CA SER A 397 28.57 2.28 -47.57
C SER A 397 28.04 0.84 -47.64
N GLY A 398 26.72 0.65 -47.53
CA GLY A 398 26.10 -0.67 -47.40
C GLY A 398 26.42 -1.38 -46.08
N VAL A 399 27.12 -0.71 -45.17
CA VAL A 399 27.52 -1.23 -43.85
C VAL A 399 26.80 -0.40 -42.78
N CYS A 400 26.27 -1.09 -41.77
CA CYS A 400 25.62 -0.47 -40.62
C CYS A 400 26.67 0.34 -39.82
N HIS A 401 26.83 1.63 -40.14
CA HIS A 401 27.94 2.49 -39.70
C HIS A 401 27.90 2.88 -38.20
N PHE A 402 26.78 2.64 -37.50
CA PHE A 402 26.58 3.05 -36.10
C PHE A 402 25.83 1.99 -35.28
N PRO A 403 26.43 0.82 -34.99
CA PRO A 403 25.75 -0.28 -34.28
C PRO A 403 25.21 0.12 -32.89
N TRP A 404 25.79 1.14 -32.26
CA TRP A 404 25.34 1.66 -30.96
C TRP A 404 24.05 2.49 -31.02
N ALA A 405 23.72 3.09 -32.17
CA ALA A 405 22.47 3.83 -32.37
C ALA A 405 21.48 3.06 -33.26
N MET A 406 21.97 2.12 -34.06
CA MET A 406 21.22 1.41 -35.09
C MET A 406 21.05 -0.05 -34.73
N SER A 407 19.80 -0.49 -34.54
CA SER A 407 19.52 -1.92 -34.38
C SER A 407 19.73 -2.67 -35.70
N GLU A 408 20.07 -3.96 -35.61
CA GLU A 408 20.14 -4.84 -36.78
C GLU A 408 18.81 -4.83 -37.57
N ILE A 409 17.69 -4.68 -36.86
CA ILE A 409 16.35 -4.57 -37.44
C ILE A 409 16.23 -3.33 -38.32
N MET A 410 16.72 -2.16 -37.86
CA MET A 410 16.74 -0.96 -38.68
C MET A 410 17.64 -1.14 -39.90
N CYS A 411 18.84 -1.69 -39.72
CA CYS A 411 19.75 -1.90 -40.85
C CYS A 411 19.14 -2.88 -41.88
N HIS A 412 18.43 -3.91 -41.43
CA HIS A 412 17.64 -4.78 -42.31
C HIS A 412 16.49 -4.03 -43.02
N PHE A 413 15.76 -3.17 -42.32
CA PHE A 413 14.69 -2.35 -42.90
C PHE A 413 15.20 -1.42 -44.01
N LEU A 414 16.34 -0.77 -43.76
CA LEU A 414 17.07 0.04 -44.73
C LEU A 414 17.38 -0.74 -46.01
N TRP A 415 17.97 -1.93 -45.89
CA TRP A 415 18.36 -2.74 -47.04
C TRP A 415 17.18 -3.37 -47.79
N LYS A 416 16.09 -3.70 -47.09
CA LYS A 416 14.87 -4.22 -47.72
C LYS A 416 14.16 -3.21 -48.62
N ARG A 417 14.30 -1.90 -48.38
CA ARG A 417 13.66 -0.86 -49.20
C ARG A 417 14.19 -0.82 -50.64
N GLY A 418 15.37 -1.40 -50.93
CA GLY A 418 15.90 -1.62 -52.28
C GLY A 418 16.28 -0.38 -53.10
N ASP A 419 15.80 0.80 -52.71
CA ASP A 419 16.06 2.11 -53.32
C ASP A 419 17.17 2.85 -52.55
N ARG A 420 18.28 3.14 -53.24
CA ARG A 420 19.41 3.87 -52.66
C ARG A 420 18.98 5.29 -52.26
N HIS A 421 19.30 5.66 -51.03
CA HIS A 421 19.00 6.96 -50.44
C HIS A 421 17.52 7.23 -50.09
N ALA A 422 16.64 6.22 -50.19
CA ALA A 422 15.22 6.40 -49.93
C ALA A 422 14.92 6.82 -48.48
N LEU A 423 15.64 6.28 -47.49
CA LEU A 423 15.39 6.64 -46.09
C LEU A 423 15.97 8.00 -45.75
N SER A 424 17.18 8.34 -46.24
CA SER A 424 17.73 9.69 -46.02
C SER A 424 16.88 10.77 -46.68
N ARG A 425 16.31 10.53 -47.88
CA ARG A 425 15.28 11.42 -48.49
C ARG A 425 14.03 11.51 -47.61
N PHE A 426 13.54 10.39 -47.08
CA PHE A 426 12.38 10.34 -46.19
C PHE A 426 12.59 11.18 -44.93
N VAL A 427 13.74 11.03 -44.27
CA VAL A 427 14.09 11.83 -43.09
C VAL A 427 14.11 13.31 -43.43
N LYS A 428 14.77 13.73 -44.52
CA LYS A 428 14.80 15.14 -44.94
C LYS A 428 13.40 15.72 -45.22
N ALA A 429 12.48 14.91 -45.73
CA ALA A 429 11.14 15.37 -46.11
C ALA A 429 10.16 15.45 -44.92
N TYR A 430 10.33 14.59 -43.91
CA TYR A 430 9.32 14.43 -42.86
C TYR A 430 9.82 14.67 -41.44
N LEU A 431 11.09 14.46 -41.14
CA LEU A 431 11.60 14.49 -39.76
C LEU A 431 12.32 15.81 -39.51
N ASP A 432 11.87 16.50 -38.48
CA ASP A 432 12.52 17.68 -37.95
C ASP A 432 12.92 17.40 -36.49
N ILE A 433 14.08 16.78 -36.32
CA ILE A 433 14.57 16.22 -35.04
C ILE A 433 15.98 16.73 -34.77
N GLY A 434 16.24 17.25 -33.57
CA GLY A 434 17.60 17.61 -33.18
C GLY A 434 17.71 18.22 -31.78
N PHE A 435 18.95 18.27 -31.29
CA PHE A 435 19.29 18.95 -30.04
C PHE A 435 19.34 20.46 -30.27
N TYR A 436 18.72 21.26 -29.40
CA TYR A 436 18.81 22.72 -29.50
C TYR A 436 19.91 23.35 -28.64
N ALA A 437 20.38 22.61 -27.63
CA ALA A 437 21.42 23.04 -26.70
C ALA A 437 22.09 21.85 -26.02
N PHE A 438 23.34 22.07 -25.59
CA PHE A 438 24.12 21.12 -24.79
C PHE A 438 24.49 21.73 -23.43
N GLY A 439 24.42 20.90 -22.38
CA GLY A 439 24.80 21.24 -21.00
C GLY A 439 23.67 21.92 -20.20
N GLU A 440 23.79 21.90 -18.87
CA GLU A 440 22.83 22.55 -17.97
C GLU A 440 23.09 24.06 -17.87
N TRP A 441 22.04 24.86 -18.04
CA TRP A 441 22.08 26.29 -17.75
C TRP A 441 22.18 26.50 -16.23
N PRO A 442 23.00 27.42 -15.69
CA PRO A 442 23.75 28.49 -16.38
C PRO A 442 25.17 28.13 -16.85
N ASN A 443 25.75 27.00 -16.46
CA ASN A 443 27.19 26.75 -16.62
C ASN A 443 27.59 25.88 -17.83
N LYS A 444 26.63 25.39 -18.64
CA LYS A 444 26.83 24.53 -19.83
C LYS A 444 27.83 23.37 -19.60
N VAL A 445 27.84 22.76 -18.42
CA VAL A 445 28.73 21.63 -18.10
C VAL A 445 28.02 20.32 -18.42
N CYS A 446 28.73 19.34 -18.99
CA CYS A 446 28.12 18.05 -19.37
C CYS A 446 27.94 17.05 -18.23
N SER A 447 28.65 17.21 -17.12
CA SER A 447 28.54 16.28 -15.98
C SER A 447 29.37 16.73 -14.78
N GLY A 448 29.11 17.89 -14.17
CA GLY A 448 29.76 18.31 -12.91
C GLY A 448 31.31 18.35 -12.88
N ASN A 449 31.96 18.04 -14.01
CA ASN A 449 33.39 17.86 -14.15
C ASN A 449 33.92 19.08 -14.89
N VAL A 450 34.79 19.84 -14.22
CA VAL A 450 35.24 21.17 -14.65
C VAL A 450 36.12 21.09 -15.91
N GLU A 451 36.48 19.89 -16.37
CA GLU A 451 37.35 19.64 -17.52
C GLU A 451 36.61 19.52 -18.88
N ASP A 452 35.27 19.42 -18.90
CA ASP A 452 34.46 19.37 -20.14
C ASP A 452 33.42 20.50 -20.20
N VAL A 453 33.91 21.72 -19.99
CA VAL A 453 33.12 22.94 -20.09
C VAL A 453 32.59 23.07 -21.52
N GLY A 454 31.26 23.17 -21.66
CA GLY A 454 30.60 23.34 -22.95
C GLY A 454 30.23 22.04 -23.67
N CYS A 455 30.51 20.85 -23.13
CA CYS A 455 30.19 19.58 -23.78
C CYS A 455 30.85 19.41 -25.17
N GLN A 456 32.17 19.65 -25.29
CA GLN A 456 32.84 19.74 -26.59
C GLN A 456 32.66 18.45 -27.41
N HIS A 457 32.73 17.29 -26.77
CA HIS A 457 32.53 16.00 -27.42
C HIS A 457 31.15 15.81 -28.06
N LEU A 458 30.12 16.51 -27.56
CA LEU A 458 28.80 16.54 -28.18
C LEU A 458 28.73 17.55 -29.32
N GLN A 459 29.40 18.70 -29.20
CA GLN A 459 29.50 19.67 -30.28
C GLN A 459 30.28 19.11 -31.48
N ASP A 460 31.25 18.24 -31.24
CA ASP A 460 31.99 17.53 -32.30
C ASP A 460 31.12 16.46 -32.99
N ALA A 461 30.12 15.92 -32.28
CA ALA A 461 29.24 14.86 -32.78
C ALA A 461 27.93 15.36 -33.41
N TYR A 462 27.46 16.55 -33.02
CA TYR A 462 26.14 17.07 -33.36
C TYR A 462 26.17 18.57 -33.63
N GLU A 463 25.40 19.00 -34.63
CA GLU A 463 25.10 20.41 -34.86
C GLU A 463 23.79 20.81 -34.15
N PRO A 464 23.80 21.81 -33.26
CA PRO A 464 22.58 22.31 -32.63
C PRO A 464 21.60 22.88 -33.65
N VAL A 465 20.31 22.53 -33.52
CA VAL A 465 19.21 23.09 -34.33
C VAL A 465 18.48 24.21 -33.56
N PRO A 466 17.72 25.10 -34.23
CA PRO A 466 16.93 26.11 -33.53
C PRO A 466 15.95 25.49 -32.52
N GLY A 467 15.88 26.11 -31.33
CA GLY A 467 14.88 25.77 -30.32
C GLY A 467 13.46 26.04 -30.81
N MET A 468 12.48 25.30 -30.30
CA MET A 468 11.08 25.40 -30.71
C MET A 468 10.17 25.48 -29.48
N SER A 469 9.25 26.44 -29.46
CA SER A 469 8.24 26.53 -28.39
C SER A 469 7.23 25.38 -28.48
N MET A 470 6.53 25.12 -27.37
CA MET A 470 5.45 24.14 -27.34
C MET A 470 4.39 24.47 -28.40
N ASP A 471 3.94 25.72 -28.49
CA ASP A 471 2.97 26.16 -29.51
C ASP A 471 3.45 25.87 -30.95
N THR A 472 4.74 26.09 -31.22
CA THR A 472 5.29 25.85 -32.57
C THR A 472 5.38 24.37 -32.88
N MET A 473 5.77 23.53 -31.91
CA MET A 473 5.82 22.08 -32.08
C MET A 473 4.43 21.53 -32.43
N GLN A 474 3.39 21.97 -31.71
CA GLN A 474 2.01 21.51 -31.88
C GLN A 474 1.39 21.82 -33.26
N ASN A 475 2.03 22.64 -34.10
CA ASN A 475 1.63 22.80 -35.50
C ASN A 475 1.96 21.59 -36.38
N SER A 476 2.65 20.58 -35.84
CA SER A 476 3.08 19.36 -36.54
C SER A 476 2.16 18.20 -36.18
N LYS A 477 1.88 17.29 -37.12
CA LYS A 477 0.99 16.14 -36.88
C LYS A 477 1.55 15.15 -35.87
N TYR A 478 2.86 14.92 -35.84
CA TYR A 478 3.49 13.90 -34.98
C TYR A 478 4.51 14.52 -34.04
N LEU A 479 4.38 14.25 -32.75
CA LEU A 479 5.24 14.80 -31.69
C LEU A 479 5.89 13.66 -30.93
N VAL A 480 7.22 13.55 -31.02
CA VAL A 480 7.94 12.50 -30.30
C VAL A 480 8.19 12.96 -28.85
N ASP A 481 7.91 12.09 -27.90
CA ASP A 481 8.15 12.27 -26.47
C ASP A 481 9.14 11.21 -25.99
N ILE A 482 10.27 11.67 -25.44
CA ILE A 482 11.37 10.83 -24.97
C ILE A 482 11.81 11.35 -23.61
N ASP A 483 11.97 10.44 -22.66
CA ASP A 483 12.44 10.71 -21.30
C ASP A 483 13.66 11.62 -21.27
N GLY A 484 13.72 12.49 -20.26
CA GLY A 484 14.90 13.29 -19.91
C GLY A 484 15.63 12.64 -18.74
N ASN A 485 16.09 13.47 -17.80
CA ASN A 485 16.66 12.98 -16.54
C ASN A 485 15.64 12.13 -15.75
N GLY A 486 14.35 12.44 -15.91
CA GLY A 486 13.20 11.61 -15.53
C GLY A 486 12.16 11.56 -16.68
N TYR A 487 10.89 11.38 -16.35
CA TYR A 487 9.77 11.50 -17.29
C TYR A 487 9.78 12.85 -18.02
N SER A 488 9.18 12.87 -19.22
CA SER A 488 9.04 14.09 -20.00
C SER A 488 7.79 14.88 -19.61
N ALA A 489 7.98 16.03 -18.94
CA ALA A 489 6.91 16.95 -18.59
C ALA A 489 6.16 17.57 -19.81
N ARG A 490 6.63 17.34 -21.04
CA ARG A 490 5.94 17.76 -22.27
C ARG A 490 4.78 16.87 -22.65
N PHE A 491 4.76 15.62 -22.16
CA PHE A 491 3.85 14.60 -22.65
C PHE A 491 2.38 14.99 -22.49
N ARG A 492 2.01 15.51 -21.31
CA ARG A 492 0.64 16.00 -21.06
C ARG A 492 0.22 17.10 -22.02
N SER A 493 1.12 18.04 -22.32
CA SER A 493 0.84 19.11 -23.29
C SER A 493 0.70 18.58 -24.71
N PHE A 494 1.51 17.58 -25.11
CA PHE A 494 1.35 16.90 -26.39
C PHE A 494 0.02 16.15 -26.50
N LEU A 495 -0.41 15.45 -25.45
CA LEU A 495 -1.73 14.82 -25.42
C LEU A 495 -2.85 15.83 -25.65
N LEU A 496 -2.74 17.04 -25.09
CA LEU A 496 -3.74 18.11 -25.24
C LEU A 496 -3.66 18.85 -26.59
N SER A 497 -2.72 18.49 -27.48
CA SER A 497 -2.36 19.32 -28.64
C SER A 497 -3.09 19.00 -29.95
N THR A 498 -3.98 18.00 -29.99
CA THR A 498 -4.57 17.38 -31.20
C THR A 498 -3.56 16.78 -32.19
N SER A 499 -2.25 16.94 -31.97
CA SER A 499 -1.22 16.15 -32.63
C SER A 499 -1.18 14.74 -32.06
N VAL A 500 -0.48 13.83 -32.73
CA VAL A 500 -0.26 12.45 -32.28
C VAL A 500 1.03 12.38 -31.46
N PRO A 501 0.96 12.17 -30.14
CA PRO A 501 2.16 11.93 -29.34
C PRO A 501 2.69 10.52 -29.61
N ILE A 502 4.00 10.39 -29.78
CA ILE A 502 4.72 9.11 -29.91
C ILE A 502 5.66 9.00 -28.72
N LYS A 503 5.34 8.16 -27.73
CA LYS A 503 6.02 8.15 -26.43
C LYS A 503 6.91 6.92 -26.26
N ALA A 504 8.19 7.16 -25.95
CA ALA A 504 9.09 6.16 -25.39
C ALA A 504 9.49 6.58 -23.97
N THR A 505 9.19 5.71 -23.00
CA THR A 505 9.47 5.98 -21.59
C THR A 505 9.76 4.71 -20.80
N ILE A 506 10.54 4.82 -19.73
CA ILE A 506 10.68 3.80 -18.68
C ILE A 506 9.93 4.17 -17.39
N PHE A 507 9.41 5.39 -17.31
CA PHE A 507 8.77 5.92 -16.12
C PHE A 507 7.27 5.68 -16.14
N SER A 508 6.74 5.33 -14.97
CA SER A 508 5.31 5.29 -14.73
C SER A 508 4.85 6.57 -14.05
N GLU A 509 3.75 7.14 -14.56
CA GLU A 509 3.16 8.39 -14.08
C GLU A 509 1.74 8.15 -13.55
N TRP A 510 1.20 9.08 -12.77
CA TRP A 510 -0.13 8.97 -12.13
C TRP A 510 -1.28 8.73 -13.14
N HIS A 511 -1.13 9.23 -14.36
CA HIS A 511 -2.17 9.21 -15.38
C HIS A 511 -2.18 7.99 -16.29
N ASP A 512 -1.21 7.09 -16.17
CA ASP A 512 -1.04 5.99 -17.14
C ASP A 512 -2.28 5.09 -17.24
N ALA A 513 -2.93 4.78 -16.11
CA ALA A 513 -4.16 3.99 -16.06
C ALA A 513 -5.36 4.67 -16.77
N ARG A 514 -5.26 5.96 -17.07
CA ARG A 514 -6.30 6.75 -17.76
C ARG A 514 -6.09 6.76 -19.27
N LEU A 515 -4.93 6.34 -19.76
CA LEU A 515 -4.56 6.41 -21.16
C LEU A 515 -4.49 5.01 -21.78
N ILE A 516 -4.87 4.91 -23.06
CA ILE A 516 -4.87 3.65 -23.80
C ILE A 516 -3.92 3.84 -24.99
N PRO A 517 -2.78 3.11 -25.03
CA PRO A 517 -1.87 3.14 -26.16
C PRO A 517 -2.59 2.74 -27.46
N TRP A 518 -2.18 3.31 -28.59
CA TRP A 518 -2.84 3.21 -29.91
C TRP A 518 -4.25 3.82 -30.02
N LYS A 519 -4.81 4.33 -28.92
CA LYS A 519 -6.06 5.10 -28.92
C LYS A 519 -5.85 6.58 -28.62
N HIS A 520 -5.01 6.90 -27.64
CA HIS A 520 -4.76 8.28 -27.19
C HIS A 520 -3.37 8.79 -27.57
N PHE A 521 -2.42 7.88 -27.79
CA PHE A 521 -1.05 8.15 -28.23
C PHE A 521 -0.46 6.88 -28.86
N ILE A 522 0.69 6.98 -29.52
CA ILE A 522 1.42 5.84 -30.05
C ILE A 522 2.55 5.46 -29.08
N PRO A 523 2.59 4.24 -28.53
CA PRO A 523 3.73 3.78 -27.75
C PRO A 523 4.91 3.43 -28.67
N MET A 524 6.13 3.70 -28.21
CA MET A 524 7.39 3.40 -28.89
C MET A 524 8.38 2.79 -27.90
N ASP A 525 9.13 1.78 -28.32
CA ASP A 525 10.13 1.13 -27.46
C ASP A 525 11.37 2.01 -27.24
N ASN A 526 12.03 1.90 -26.09
CA ASN A 526 13.25 2.67 -25.77
C ASN A 526 14.49 2.26 -26.62
N ARG A 527 14.39 1.17 -27.39
CA ARG A 527 15.37 0.78 -28.42
C ARG A 527 15.05 1.39 -29.79
N PHE A 528 13.87 2.00 -29.95
CA PHE A 528 13.38 2.69 -31.14
C PHE A 528 13.33 1.84 -32.42
N ALA A 529 13.35 0.51 -32.30
CA ALA A 529 13.35 -0.39 -33.44
C ALA A 529 12.04 -0.33 -34.24
N ASP A 530 10.94 -0.01 -33.58
CA ASP A 530 9.60 0.13 -34.14
C ASP A 530 9.31 1.49 -34.76
N PHE A 531 10.11 2.53 -34.44
CA PHE A 531 9.91 3.90 -34.92
C PHE A 531 9.72 3.97 -36.43
N TRP A 532 10.57 3.29 -37.20
CA TRP A 532 10.49 3.31 -38.68
C TRP A 532 9.26 2.62 -39.22
N GLY A 533 8.82 1.53 -38.61
CA GLY A 533 7.57 0.86 -38.98
C GLY A 533 6.36 1.75 -38.68
N ILE A 534 6.38 2.47 -37.56
CA ILE A 534 5.34 3.45 -37.21
C ILE A 534 5.32 4.56 -38.27
N MET A 535 6.49 5.11 -38.64
CA MET A 535 6.56 6.20 -39.61
C MET A 535 6.16 5.75 -41.01
N ASP A 536 6.58 4.57 -41.46
CA ASP A 536 6.21 3.99 -42.77
C ASP A 536 4.71 3.71 -42.86
N TYR A 537 4.05 3.41 -41.75
CA TYR A 537 2.60 3.22 -41.70
C TYR A 537 1.84 4.56 -41.77
N PHE A 538 2.19 5.53 -40.92
CA PHE A 538 1.39 6.76 -40.80
C PHE A 538 1.72 7.82 -41.86
N LEU A 539 2.96 7.88 -42.35
CA LEU A 539 3.38 8.89 -43.33
C LEU A 539 3.34 8.34 -44.76
N PRO A 540 3.10 9.20 -45.77
CA PRO A 540 3.19 8.78 -47.16
C PRO A 540 4.62 8.34 -47.53
N GLY A 541 4.75 7.10 -47.97
CA GLY A 541 6.05 6.42 -48.13
C GLY A 541 6.80 6.70 -49.44
N CYS A 542 6.19 7.37 -50.41
CA CYS A 542 6.80 7.58 -51.74
C CYS A 542 7.25 9.02 -51.95
N LEU A 543 8.56 9.17 -52.21
CA LEU A 543 9.21 10.42 -52.56
C LEU A 543 9.82 10.29 -53.96
N SER A 544 9.88 11.38 -54.73
CA SER A 544 10.73 11.42 -55.94
C SER A 544 12.22 11.41 -55.55
N ASP A 545 13.08 11.23 -56.54
CA ASP A 545 14.52 11.41 -56.41
C ASP A 545 14.88 12.82 -55.92
N GLU A 546 14.06 13.83 -56.25
CA GLU A 546 14.16 15.22 -55.78
C GLU A 546 13.53 15.46 -54.39
N GLY A 547 12.89 14.44 -53.78
CA GLY A 547 12.30 14.51 -52.45
C GLY A 547 10.87 15.08 -52.39
N ALA A 548 10.18 15.23 -53.52
CA ALA A 548 8.78 15.65 -53.54
C ALA A 548 7.86 14.52 -53.02
N LYS A 549 6.81 14.87 -52.27
CA LYS A 549 5.86 13.91 -51.68
C LYS A 549 4.81 13.46 -52.70
N TYR A 550 4.54 12.15 -52.79
CA TYR A 550 3.52 11.57 -53.66
C TYR A 550 2.53 10.71 -52.87
N SER A 551 1.26 10.72 -53.30
CA SER A 551 0.22 9.80 -52.81
C SER A 551 -0.32 8.96 -53.98
N GLY A 552 -0.54 7.66 -53.76
CA GLY A 552 -1.03 6.72 -54.79
C GLY A 552 -0.30 5.37 -54.80
N LYS A 553 -0.40 4.62 -55.90
CA LYS A 553 0.42 3.42 -56.13
C LYS A 553 1.56 3.76 -57.08
N VAL A 554 2.80 3.56 -56.64
CA VAL A 554 4.01 3.70 -57.48
C VAL A 554 4.71 2.34 -57.53
N ASN A 555 4.93 1.79 -58.73
CA ASN A 555 5.57 0.48 -58.94
C ASN A 555 4.96 -0.68 -58.11
N GLY A 556 3.63 -0.66 -57.91
CA GLY A 556 2.92 -1.68 -57.11
C GLY A 556 2.97 -1.48 -55.59
N ARG A 557 3.74 -0.50 -55.08
CA ARG A 557 3.77 -0.11 -53.66
C ARG A 557 2.66 0.92 -53.38
N TYR A 558 1.87 0.68 -52.34
CA TYR A 558 0.89 1.66 -51.85
C TYR A 558 1.61 2.72 -51.03
N CYS A 559 1.44 3.99 -51.40
CA CYS A 559 2.22 5.11 -50.90
C CYS A 559 1.43 6.06 -49.99
N ALA A 560 0.12 5.84 -49.79
CA ALA A 560 -0.69 6.70 -48.94
C ALA A 560 -0.48 6.32 -47.47
N GLY A 561 -0.26 7.33 -46.61
CA GLY A 561 -0.23 7.14 -45.16
C GLY A 561 -1.64 6.97 -44.57
N HIS A 562 -1.69 6.59 -43.30
CA HIS A 562 -2.92 6.37 -42.53
C HIS A 562 -3.35 7.62 -41.75
N ASP A 563 -3.61 8.72 -42.49
CA ASP A 563 -3.88 10.04 -41.89
C ASP A 563 -5.17 10.08 -41.06
N ARG A 564 -6.18 9.29 -41.44
CA ARG A 564 -7.45 9.22 -40.70
C ARG A 564 -7.26 8.53 -39.35
N GLU A 565 -6.46 7.48 -39.33
CA GLU A 565 -6.10 6.75 -38.12
C GLU A 565 -5.26 7.65 -37.20
N ALA A 566 -4.31 8.41 -37.77
CA ALA A 566 -3.55 9.42 -37.04
C ALA A 566 -4.45 10.52 -36.45
N GLU A 567 -5.38 11.07 -37.24
CA GLU A 567 -6.36 12.06 -36.78
C GLU A 567 -7.19 11.51 -35.62
N SER A 568 -7.67 10.26 -35.75
CA SER A 568 -8.45 9.61 -34.70
C SER A 568 -7.66 9.46 -33.40
N ILE A 569 -6.36 9.20 -33.45
CA ILE A 569 -5.51 9.08 -32.26
C ILE A 569 -5.21 10.46 -31.67
N GLY A 570 -4.79 11.42 -32.50
CA GLY A 570 -4.38 12.75 -32.04
C GLY A 570 -5.55 13.58 -31.50
N VAL A 571 -6.62 13.70 -32.28
CA VAL A 571 -7.83 14.44 -31.89
C VAL A 571 -8.56 13.71 -30.76
N GLY A 572 -8.78 12.41 -30.90
CA GLY A 572 -9.44 11.60 -29.87
C GLY A 572 -8.66 11.56 -28.56
N GLY A 573 -7.33 11.48 -28.63
CA GLY A 573 -6.43 11.57 -27.48
C GLY A 573 -6.54 12.91 -26.77
N ALA A 574 -6.58 14.02 -27.51
CA ALA A 574 -6.75 15.36 -26.93
C ALA A 574 -8.10 15.57 -26.27
N GLU A 575 -9.19 15.13 -26.91
CA GLU A 575 -10.53 15.20 -26.31
C GLU A 575 -10.64 14.36 -25.04
N TRP A 576 -10.00 13.18 -25.02
CA TRP A 576 -9.99 12.32 -23.85
C TRP A 576 -9.12 12.89 -22.73
N ALA A 577 -7.88 13.29 -23.03
CA ALA A 577 -6.96 13.89 -22.09
C ALA A 577 -7.56 15.14 -21.43
N GLY A 578 -8.29 15.96 -22.20
CA GLY A 578 -9.02 17.12 -21.70
C GLY A 578 -10.14 16.81 -20.69
N LYS A 579 -10.57 15.55 -20.58
CA LYS A 579 -11.60 15.08 -19.63
C LYS A 579 -11.05 14.35 -18.41
N VAL A 580 -9.84 13.78 -18.50
CA VAL A 580 -9.32 12.87 -17.46
C VAL A 580 -7.97 13.29 -16.87
N LEU A 581 -7.29 14.29 -17.45
CA LEU A 581 -5.99 14.81 -17.02
C LEU A 581 -6.04 16.26 -16.53
N ARG A 582 -7.21 16.75 -16.09
CA ARG A 582 -7.41 18.13 -15.65
C ARG A 582 -6.82 18.34 -14.25
N LYS A 583 -6.72 19.60 -13.80
CA LYS A 583 -6.27 19.91 -12.43
C LYS A 583 -7.21 19.28 -11.39
N GLU A 584 -8.51 19.26 -11.68
CA GLU A 584 -9.54 18.60 -10.89
C GLU A 584 -9.28 17.09 -10.74
N ASP A 585 -8.82 16.43 -11.81
CA ASP A 585 -8.52 15.00 -11.78
C ASP A 585 -7.23 14.71 -10.97
N MET A 586 -6.25 15.62 -11.03
CA MET A 586 -5.05 15.56 -10.17
C MET A 586 -5.43 15.73 -8.69
N LYS A 587 -6.30 16.70 -8.38
CA LYS A 587 -6.81 16.90 -7.02
C LYS A 587 -7.50 15.64 -6.51
N LEU A 588 -8.42 15.04 -7.28
CA LEU A 588 -9.09 13.79 -6.87
C LEU A 588 -8.14 12.61 -6.64
N TYR A 589 -7.04 12.54 -7.40
CA TYR A 589 -6.01 11.53 -7.22
C TYR A 589 -5.20 11.76 -5.94
N MET A 590 -4.97 13.03 -5.58
CA MET A 590 -4.22 13.44 -4.39
C MET A 590 -4.98 13.27 -3.09
N ILE A 591 -6.31 13.18 -3.12
CA ILE A 591 -7.09 13.01 -1.91
C ILE A 591 -6.87 11.60 -1.38
N PRO A 592 -6.15 11.43 -0.26
CA PRO A 592 -6.00 10.14 0.36
C PRO A 592 -7.39 9.68 0.72
N THR A 593 -7.69 8.44 0.41
CA THR A 593 -8.95 7.85 0.85
C THR A 593 -8.61 7.02 2.10
N PRO A 594 -8.70 7.60 3.31
CA PRO A 594 -8.23 6.94 4.52
C PRO A 594 -9.08 5.71 4.84
N THR A 595 -8.46 4.56 5.05
CA THR A 595 -9.08 3.50 5.84
C THR A 595 -9.38 4.08 7.21
N LYS A 596 -10.66 4.18 7.57
CA LYS A 596 -11.10 4.88 8.77
C LYS A 596 -10.44 4.29 10.02
N ALA A 597 -9.69 5.09 10.75
CA ALA A 597 -9.68 5.01 12.21
C ALA A 597 -10.85 5.91 12.67
N PHE A 598 -11.84 5.32 13.33
CA PHE A 598 -12.85 6.11 14.00
C PHE A 598 -12.23 6.59 15.31
N GLY A 599 -12.15 7.90 15.54
CA GLY A 599 -11.84 8.40 16.89
C GLY A 599 -12.95 7.99 17.87
N SER A 600 -12.57 7.51 19.05
CA SER A 600 -13.47 7.04 20.10
C SER A 600 -14.34 8.13 20.75
N GLY A 601 -14.14 9.41 20.39
CA GLY A 601 -14.74 10.55 21.09
C GLY A 601 -14.03 10.86 22.42
N ASP A 602 -14.54 11.84 23.16
CA ASP A 602 -14.04 12.20 24.49
C ASP A 602 -14.45 11.12 25.53
N PRO A 603 -13.50 10.38 26.12
CA PRO A 603 -13.80 9.35 27.13
C PRO A 603 -14.54 9.89 28.36
N ALA A 604 -14.42 11.18 28.67
CA ALA A 604 -15.09 11.79 29.82
C ALA A 604 -16.62 11.77 29.70
N LEU A 605 -17.16 11.62 28.48
CA LEU A 605 -18.60 11.54 28.24
C LEU A 605 -19.21 10.16 28.60
N ALA A 606 -18.38 9.16 28.95
CA ALA A 606 -18.88 7.83 29.31
C ALA A 606 -19.68 7.82 30.63
N PHE A 607 -19.49 8.83 31.49
CA PHE A 607 -20.21 8.94 32.76
C PHE A 607 -20.84 10.33 32.91
N VAL A 608 -22.06 10.37 33.42
CA VAL A 608 -22.66 11.59 33.95
C VAL A 608 -22.16 11.72 35.40
N ALA A 609 -21.55 12.86 35.75
CA ALA A 609 -21.07 13.09 37.12
C ALA A 609 -22.25 13.17 38.10
N ASP A 610 -22.48 12.10 38.86
CA ASP A 610 -23.51 11.99 39.90
C ASP A 610 -22.95 11.19 41.11
N GLU A 611 -23.56 11.36 42.30
CA GLU A 611 -23.12 10.73 43.56
C GLU A 611 -23.15 9.20 43.53
N SER A 612 -23.90 8.61 42.60
CA SER A 612 -24.13 7.17 42.46
C SER A 612 -22.93 6.36 41.96
N THR A 613 -21.86 7.00 41.46
CA THR A 613 -20.69 6.30 40.89
C THR A 613 -19.57 6.02 41.88
N SER A 614 -19.79 6.20 43.19
CA SER A 614 -18.81 5.92 44.24
C SER A 614 -19.41 5.15 45.43
N PRO A 615 -18.61 4.33 46.15
CA PRO A 615 -19.06 3.69 47.39
C PRO A 615 -19.57 4.69 48.44
N PRO A 616 -20.56 4.31 49.27
CA PRO A 616 -21.04 5.17 50.36
C PRO A 616 -19.92 5.44 51.37
N VAL A 617 -19.86 6.70 51.85
CA VAL A 617 -18.90 7.13 52.87
C VAL A 617 -19.53 7.03 54.26
N PHE A 618 -18.80 6.47 55.22
CA PHE A 618 -19.25 6.27 56.60
C PHE A 618 -18.38 7.04 57.58
N THR A 619 -19.00 7.75 58.52
CA THR A 619 -18.28 8.36 59.66
C THR A 619 -18.01 7.37 60.78
N ASP A 620 -18.86 6.34 60.93
CA ASP A 620 -18.68 5.25 61.88
C ASP A 620 -18.08 4.02 61.19
N LYS A 621 -16.86 3.66 61.59
CA LYS A 621 -16.12 2.50 61.03
C LYS A 621 -16.76 1.16 61.36
N HIS A 622 -17.53 1.04 62.44
CA HIS A 622 -18.28 -0.18 62.73
C HIS A 622 -19.50 -0.33 61.85
N ALA A 623 -20.19 0.78 61.52
CA ALA A 623 -21.24 0.79 60.51
C ALA A 623 -20.70 0.46 59.11
N GLU A 624 -19.54 1.00 58.74
CA GLU A 624 -18.83 0.66 57.50
C GLU A 624 -18.50 -0.84 57.45
N ARG A 625 -17.97 -1.41 58.53
CA ARG A 625 -17.70 -2.86 58.65
C ARG A 625 -18.97 -3.69 58.41
N ALA A 626 -20.08 -3.32 59.05
CA ALA A 626 -21.35 -4.05 58.89
C ALA A 626 -21.83 -4.00 57.43
N TYR A 627 -21.78 -2.82 56.79
CA TYR A 627 -22.12 -2.64 55.38
C TYR A 627 -21.23 -3.50 54.47
N LEU A 628 -19.90 -3.40 54.61
CA LEU A 628 -18.97 -4.14 53.76
C LEU A 628 -19.07 -5.66 53.95
N LYS A 629 -19.33 -6.14 55.17
CA LYS A 629 -19.58 -7.57 55.42
C LYS A 629 -20.83 -8.06 54.69
N HIS A 630 -21.89 -7.28 54.74
CA HIS A 630 -23.12 -7.59 54.02
C HIS A 630 -22.89 -7.61 52.50
N ARG A 631 -22.21 -6.60 51.95
CA ARG A 631 -21.82 -6.56 50.52
C ARG A 631 -20.91 -7.74 50.13
N LEU A 632 -19.97 -8.12 50.99
CA LEU A 632 -19.13 -9.29 50.75
C LEU A 632 -19.95 -10.59 50.69
N ALA A 633 -20.94 -10.76 51.56
CA ALA A 633 -21.85 -11.90 51.50
C ALA A 633 -22.64 -11.95 50.18
N ILE A 634 -23.14 -10.80 49.71
CA ILE A 634 -23.81 -10.69 48.40
C ILE A 634 -22.83 -11.03 47.26
N ALA A 635 -21.59 -10.58 47.32
CA ALA A 635 -20.56 -10.88 46.30
C ALA A 635 -20.37 -12.39 46.08
N PHE A 636 -20.35 -13.18 47.17
CA PHE A 636 -20.30 -14.64 47.06
C PHE A 636 -21.54 -15.21 46.36
N ARG A 637 -22.73 -14.69 46.69
CA ARG A 637 -23.96 -15.18 46.06
C ARG A 637 -24.04 -14.79 44.58
N ILE A 638 -23.48 -13.64 44.20
CA ILE A 638 -23.27 -13.28 42.79
C ILE A 638 -22.34 -14.31 42.13
N PHE A 639 -21.19 -14.64 42.72
CA PHE A 639 -20.30 -15.69 42.19
C PHE A 639 -21.03 -17.04 42.02
N ALA A 640 -21.95 -17.37 42.94
CA ALA A 640 -22.78 -18.58 42.82
C ALA A 640 -23.81 -18.49 41.67
N GLN A 641 -24.47 -17.34 41.48
CA GLN A 641 -25.41 -17.11 40.37
C GLN A 641 -24.74 -17.27 39.00
N PHE A 642 -23.48 -16.82 38.87
CA PHE A 642 -22.69 -16.97 37.65
C PHE A 642 -21.98 -18.34 37.53
N GLY A 643 -22.17 -19.25 38.48
CA GLY A 643 -21.58 -20.58 38.42
C GLY A 643 -20.07 -20.62 38.62
N PHE A 644 -19.49 -19.63 39.29
CA PHE A 644 -18.04 -19.56 39.52
C PHE A 644 -17.55 -20.45 40.67
N CYS A 645 -18.45 -21.23 41.28
CA CYS A 645 -18.13 -22.13 42.38
C CYS A 645 -17.59 -23.47 41.84
N GLU A 646 -16.44 -23.92 42.34
CA GLU A 646 -15.90 -25.25 42.03
C GLU A 646 -15.59 -25.99 43.35
N GLY A 647 -16.55 -26.80 43.80
CA GLY A 647 -16.44 -27.49 45.09
C GLY A 647 -16.24 -26.52 46.26
N VAL A 648 -15.04 -26.55 46.85
CA VAL A 648 -14.64 -25.70 48.00
C VAL A 648 -13.57 -24.66 47.65
N ALA A 649 -13.20 -24.55 46.37
CA ALA A 649 -12.21 -23.60 45.89
C ALA A 649 -12.80 -22.18 45.78
N GLY A 650 -11.91 -21.19 45.84
CA GLY A 650 -12.27 -19.78 45.71
C GLY A 650 -12.49 -19.07 47.05
N HIS A 651 -12.23 -17.77 47.02
CA HIS A 651 -12.28 -16.88 48.17
C HIS A 651 -12.39 -15.43 47.71
N ILE A 652 -13.21 -14.67 48.42
CA ILE A 652 -13.30 -13.21 48.30
C ILE A 652 -12.96 -12.63 49.65
N THR A 653 -11.98 -11.73 49.69
CA THR A 653 -11.53 -11.07 50.92
C THR A 653 -11.90 -9.59 50.89
N MET A 654 -12.21 -9.04 52.06
CA MET A 654 -12.39 -7.60 52.26
C MET A 654 -11.59 -7.16 53.48
N ARG A 655 -10.67 -6.21 53.29
CA ARG A 655 -9.88 -5.61 54.38
C ARG A 655 -10.82 -4.94 55.37
N ASP A 656 -10.63 -5.25 56.65
CA ASP A 656 -11.47 -4.69 57.69
C ASP A 656 -11.26 -3.17 57.86
N PRO A 657 -12.31 -2.35 57.86
CA PRO A 657 -12.17 -0.88 57.91
C PRO A 657 -11.85 -0.34 59.31
N VAL A 658 -11.91 -1.16 60.37
CA VAL A 658 -11.59 -0.78 61.75
C VAL A 658 -10.19 -1.26 62.15
N GLU A 659 -9.81 -2.46 61.70
CA GLU A 659 -8.53 -3.12 61.94
C GLU A 659 -7.89 -3.52 60.58
N PRO A 660 -7.27 -2.56 59.86
CA PRO A 660 -6.81 -2.74 58.47
C PRO A 660 -5.75 -3.82 58.24
N ASP A 661 -5.13 -4.30 59.32
CA ASP A 661 -4.20 -5.43 59.34
C ASP A 661 -4.90 -6.81 59.40
N SER A 662 -6.18 -6.85 59.04
CA SER A 662 -7.00 -8.05 58.97
C SER A 662 -8.01 -7.95 57.83
N PHE A 663 -8.57 -9.09 57.42
CA PHE A 663 -9.58 -9.17 56.38
C PHE A 663 -10.68 -10.17 56.73
N TRP A 664 -11.89 -9.91 56.22
CA TRP A 664 -13.02 -10.83 56.26
C TRP A 664 -13.01 -11.74 55.03
N VAL A 665 -13.34 -13.02 55.22
CA VAL A 665 -13.38 -14.04 54.17
C VAL A 665 -14.47 -15.08 54.45
N ASN A 666 -14.86 -15.85 53.43
CA ASN A 666 -15.78 -16.97 53.59
C ASN A 666 -15.18 -18.11 54.44
N PRO A 667 -16.01 -18.80 55.24
CA PRO A 667 -15.57 -19.98 55.95
C PRO A 667 -15.40 -21.17 54.98
N PHE A 668 -14.34 -21.94 55.16
CA PHE A 668 -14.01 -23.07 54.29
C PHE A 668 -15.04 -24.18 54.39
N GLY A 669 -15.47 -24.70 53.22
CA GLY A 669 -16.44 -25.78 53.10
C GLY A 669 -17.91 -25.34 53.05
N MET A 670 -18.20 -24.03 53.04
CA MET A 670 -19.55 -23.51 52.83
C MET A 670 -19.74 -23.09 51.36
N HIS A 671 -20.84 -23.52 50.74
CA HIS A 671 -21.17 -23.14 49.37
C HIS A 671 -21.50 -21.64 49.27
N PHE A 672 -21.01 -20.95 48.23
CA PHE A 672 -21.10 -19.50 48.14
C PHE A 672 -22.54 -18.95 48.17
N SER A 673 -23.51 -19.69 47.61
CA SER A 673 -24.93 -19.29 47.63
C SER A 673 -25.55 -19.25 49.03
N LEU A 674 -24.92 -19.85 50.04
CA LEU A 674 -25.44 -19.93 51.40
C LEU A 674 -24.82 -18.88 52.35
N ILE A 675 -23.78 -18.17 51.89
CA ILE A 675 -23.01 -17.28 52.75
C ILE A 675 -23.86 -16.09 53.20
N ARG A 676 -23.86 -15.86 54.52
CA ARG A 676 -24.38 -14.65 55.16
C ARG A 676 -23.25 -13.87 55.83
N ASP A 677 -23.55 -12.62 56.17
CA ASP A 677 -22.65 -11.72 56.90
C ASP A 677 -22.19 -12.29 58.25
N GLU A 678 -23.05 -13.04 58.95
CA GLU A 678 -22.74 -13.75 60.19
C GLU A 678 -21.80 -14.96 60.03
N ASP A 679 -21.71 -15.51 58.82
CA ASP A 679 -20.85 -16.67 58.52
C ASP A 679 -19.40 -16.28 58.25
N LEU A 680 -19.17 -15.04 57.83
CA LEU A 680 -17.84 -14.52 57.52
C LEU A 680 -16.91 -14.57 58.74
N ILE A 681 -15.67 -14.95 58.49
CA ILE A 681 -14.59 -15.01 59.49
C ILE A 681 -13.57 -13.91 59.24
N ARG A 682 -13.02 -13.33 60.31
CA ARG A 682 -11.94 -12.35 60.25
C ARG A 682 -10.61 -13.03 60.51
N VAL A 683 -9.65 -12.77 59.63
CA VAL A 683 -8.31 -13.36 59.64
C VAL A 683 -7.29 -12.23 59.70
N ASP A 684 -6.31 -12.34 60.59
CA ASP A 684 -5.19 -11.39 60.65
C ASP A 684 -4.10 -11.72 59.61
N HIS A 685 -3.14 -10.81 59.42
CA HIS A 685 -2.00 -11.04 58.52
C HIS A 685 -1.04 -12.17 58.94
N SER A 686 -1.26 -12.86 60.07
CA SER A 686 -0.53 -14.09 60.43
C SER A 686 -1.27 -15.37 60.00
N GLY A 687 -2.50 -15.24 59.50
CA GLY A 687 -3.34 -16.36 59.09
C GLY A 687 -4.20 -16.93 60.22
N ALA A 688 -4.26 -16.25 61.38
CA ALA A 688 -5.09 -16.69 62.50
C ALA A 688 -6.52 -16.15 62.36
N VAL A 689 -7.51 -17.01 62.60
CA VAL A 689 -8.93 -16.61 62.64
C VAL A 689 -9.20 -15.93 63.98
N VAL A 690 -9.34 -14.61 63.97
CA VAL A 690 -9.46 -13.78 65.19
C VAL A 690 -10.91 -13.51 65.58
N ASP A 691 -11.86 -13.50 64.65
CA ASP A 691 -13.28 -13.17 64.93
C ASP A 691 -14.25 -13.78 63.90
N GLY A 692 -15.56 -13.74 64.19
CA GLY A 692 -16.65 -14.10 63.28
C GLY A 692 -16.88 -15.61 63.09
N GLY A 693 -18.00 -15.94 62.46
CA GLY A 693 -18.39 -17.26 61.96
C GLY A 693 -18.55 -18.37 63.02
N LYS A 694 -19.62 -19.16 62.89
CA LYS A 694 -19.72 -20.45 63.62
C LYS A 694 -18.72 -21.47 63.08
N ASN A 695 -18.53 -21.48 61.76
CA ASN A 695 -17.50 -22.28 61.10
C ASN A 695 -16.21 -21.44 61.00
N ARG A 696 -15.20 -21.76 61.81
CA ARG A 696 -13.91 -21.04 61.85
C ARG A 696 -12.82 -21.67 60.99
N ARG A 697 -13.18 -22.49 60.00
CA ARG A 697 -12.19 -23.10 59.09
C ARG A 697 -11.77 -22.10 58.04
N LEU A 698 -10.47 -21.89 57.88
CA LEU A 698 -9.87 -21.04 56.84
C LEU A 698 -9.29 -21.93 55.73
N ASN A 699 -9.59 -21.60 54.48
CA ASN A 699 -8.80 -22.12 53.36
C ASN A 699 -7.45 -21.38 53.37
N TYR A 700 -6.37 -22.07 53.72
CA TYR A 700 -5.06 -21.42 53.87
C TYR A 700 -4.57 -20.77 52.57
N ALA A 701 -5.01 -21.24 51.40
CA ALA A 701 -4.71 -20.61 50.12
C ALA A 701 -5.30 -19.20 49.99
N ALA A 702 -6.46 -18.94 50.62
CA ALA A 702 -7.06 -17.60 50.69
C ALA A 702 -6.11 -16.62 51.38
N TYR A 703 -5.53 -17.05 52.51
CA TYR A 703 -4.56 -16.28 53.24
C TYR A 703 -3.25 -16.13 52.46
N ALA A 704 -2.68 -17.22 51.95
CA ALA A 704 -1.37 -17.21 51.31
C ALA A 704 -1.26 -16.21 50.14
N ILE A 705 -2.34 -16.01 49.38
CA ILE A 705 -2.37 -15.08 48.24
C ILE A 705 -2.91 -13.70 48.65
N HIS A 706 -4.13 -13.62 49.20
CA HIS A 706 -4.79 -12.34 49.38
C HIS A 706 -4.17 -11.51 50.51
N ALA A 707 -3.60 -12.15 51.55
CA ALA A 707 -2.89 -11.41 52.59
C ALA A 707 -1.68 -10.68 52.01
N GLN A 708 -0.94 -11.30 51.07
CA GLN A 708 0.20 -10.66 50.42
C GLN A 708 -0.21 -9.51 49.51
N ILE A 709 -1.34 -9.65 48.79
CA ILE A 709 -1.92 -8.55 48.00
C ILE A 709 -2.32 -7.40 48.92
N HIS A 710 -3.05 -7.66 50.00
CA HIS A 710 -3.44 -6.64 50.96
C HIS A 710 -2.22 -5.98 51.64
N THR A 711 -1.16 -6.73 51.96
CA THR A 711 0.06 -6.16 52.53
C THR A 711 0.79 -5.27 51.51
N ALA A 712 0.92 -5.74 50.27
CA ALA A 712 1.64 -5.01 49.21
C ALA A 712 0.85 -3.79 48.68
N ARG A 713 -0.47 -3.84 48.74
CA ARG A 713 -1.40 -2.84 48.18
C ARG A 713 -2.39 -2.36 49.24
N PRO A 714 -2.03 -1.37 50.08
CA PRO A 714 -2.95 -0.76 51.04
C PRO A 714 -4.20 -0.14 50.41
N ASP A 715 -4.13 0.23 49.13
CA ASP A 715 -5.25 0.75 48.33
C ASP A 715 -6.28 -0.33 47.92
N VAL A 716 -5.91 -1.62 48.02
CA VAL A 716 -6.82 -2.73 47.75
C VAL A 716 -7.66 -3.02 49.00
N LEU A 717 -8.96 -2.74 48.88
CA LEU A 717 -9.99 -3.10 49.86
C LEU A 717 -10.43 -4.54 49.69
N CYS A 718 -10.61 -4.99 48.44
CA CYS A 718 -11.18 -6.30 48.14
C CYS A 718 -10.34 -7.05 47.10
N ALA A 719 -10.24 -8.36 47.26
CA ALA A 719 -9.67 -9.25 46.27
C ALA A 719 -10.54 -10.50 46.11
N ALA A 720 -10.73 -10.98 44.89
CA ALA A 720 -11.53 -12.15 44.56
C ALA A 720 -10.76 -13.13 43.70
N HIS A 721 -10.83 -14.41 44.06
CA HIS A 721 -10.27 -15.52 43.31
C HIS A 721 -11.29 -16.65 43.24
N SER A 722 -11.43 -17.25 42.05
CA SER A 722 -12.18 -18.49 41.90
C SER A 722 -11.69 -19.31 40.71
N HIS A 723 -12.11 -20.57 40.69
CA HIS A 723 -11.80 -21.56 39.67
C HIS A 723 -12.91 -21.59 38.61
N SER A 724 -13.23 -20.43 38.05
CA SER A 724 -14.24 -20.29 36.99
C SER A 724 -13.79 -21.02 35.71
N VAL A 725 -14.77 -21.47 34.91
CA VAL A 725 -14.54 -22.48 33.85
C VAL A 725 -13.67 -21.91 32.72
N TYR A 726 -14.05 -20.77 32.16
CA TYR A 726 -13.38 -20.18 31.01
C TYR A 726 -12.07 -19.51 31.40
N GLY A 727 -12.03 -18.90 32.57
CA GLY A 727 -10.82 -18.34 33.16
C GLY A 727 -9.75 -19.41 33.33
N ARG A 728 -10.09 -20.57 33.90
CA ARG A 728 -9.15 -21.71 33.98
C ARG A 728 -8.72 -22.22 32.60
N ALA A 729 -9.67 -22.37 31.68
CA ALA A 729 -9.37 -22.80 30.32
C ALA A 729 -8.39 -21.84 29.64
N MET A 730 -8.57 -20.53 29.82
CA MET A 730 -7.68 -19.51 29.28
C MET A 730 -6.31 -19.53 29.97
N CYS A 731 -6.27 -19.59 31.30
CA CYS A 731 -5.05 -19.71 32.09
C CYS A 731 -4.22 -20.96 31.75
N ALA A 732 -4.85 -22.05 31.31
CA ALA A 732 -4.15 -23.25 30.87
C ALA A 732 -3.36 -23.05 29.57
N THR A 733 -3.65 -22.00 28.81
CA THR A 733 -2.93 -21.67 27.57
C THR A 733 -1.68 -20.81 27.80
N GLY A 734 -1.56 -20.17 28.97
CA GLY A 734 -0.46 -19.23 29.26
C GLY A 734 -0.46 -17.95 28.41
N ARG A 735 -1.55 -17.66 27.70
CA ARG A 735 -1.69 -16.47 26.84
C ARG A 735 -2.42 -15.33 27.58
N PRO A 736 -2.13 -14.06 27.25
CA PRO A 736 -2.84 -12.91 27.81
C PRO A 736 -4.26 -12.78 27.23
N LEU A 737 -5.05 -11.92 27.87
CA LEU A 737 -6.33 -11.49 27.32
C LEU A 737 -6.07 -10.48 26.18
N LEU A 738 -6.62 -10.76 25.00
CA LEU A 738 -6.47 -9.92 23.81
C LEU A 738 -7.58 -8.85 23.75
N PRO A 739 -7.30 -7.65 23.23
CA PRO A 739 -8.31 -6.58 23.05
C PRO A 739 -9.22 -6.87 21.84
N LEU A 740 -9.98 -7.97 21.87
CA LEU A 740 -10.86 -8.40 20.78
C LEU A 740 -12.24 -7.71 20.82
N THR A 741 -12.62 -7.20 21.99
CA THR A 741 -13.92 -6.54 22.22
C THR A 741 -13.75 -5.29 23.07
N GLN A 742 -14.70 -4.37 22.99
CA GLN A 742 -14.75 -3.19 23.86
C GLN A 742 -14.67 -3.57 25.35
N ASP A 743 -15.28 -4.69 25.72
CA ASP A 743 -15.27 -5.23 27.08
C ASP A 743 -13.87 -5.69 27.52
N ALA A 744 -13.11 -6.34 26.62
CA ALA A 744 -11.74 -6.75 26.91
C ALA A 744 -10.82 -5.54 27.16
N CYS A 745 -11.12 -4.39 26.55
CA CYS A 745 -10.37 -3.15 26.77
C CYS A 745 -10.46 -2.61 28.20
N VAL A 746 -11.41 -3.07 29.04
CA VAL A 746 -11.43 -2.78 30.49
C VAL A 746 -10.16 -3.27 31.20
N PHE A 747 -9.49 -4.27 30.63
CA PHE A 747 -8.25 -4.88 31.13
C PHE A 747 -7.02 -4.54 30.28
N TYR A 748 -7.14 -3.63 29.29
CA TYR A 748 -6.04 -3.27 28.42
C TYR A 748 -4.87 -2.70 29.24
N ASN A 749 -3.70 -3.35 29.14
CA ASN A 749 -2.50 -3.06 29.95
C ASN A 749 -2.71 -3.03 31.48
N ASP A 750 -3.75 -3.67 31.99
CA ASP A 750 -4.10 -3.64 33.42
C ASP A 750 -4.42 -5.03 33.99
N HIS A 751 -3.89 -6.07 33.33
CA HIS A 751 -3.88 -7.45 33.81
C HIS A 751 -2.52 -8.11 33.57
N ILE A 752 -2.24 -9.17 34.32
CA ILE A 752 -1.02 -9.98 34.14
C ILE A 752 -1.34 -11.44 33.80
N VAL A 753 -0.36 -12.13 33.22
CA VAL A 753 -0.33 -13.60 33.14
C VAL A 753 0.77 -14.09 34.05
N TYR A 754 0.40 -14.74 35.15
CA TYR A 754 1.35 -15.35 36.07
C TYR A 754 1.58 -16.80 35.64
N SER A 755 2.70 -17.08 34.96
CA SER A 755 2.92 -18.39 34.31
C SER A 755 3.32 -19.52 35.26
N ASN A 756 3.72 -19.21 36.49
CA ASN A 756 4.19 -20.21 37.44
C ASN A 756 3.02 -20.90 38.16
N PHE A 757 3.14 -22.22 38.36
CA PHE A 757 2.17 -23.02 39.12
C PHE A 757 2.92 -23.96 40.07
N ALA A 758 2.96 -23.65 41.36
CA ALA A 758 3.65 -24.47 42.35
C ALA A 758 2.75 -25.52 43.05
N GLY A 759 1.52 -25.73 42.56
CA GLY A 759 0.53 -26.61 43.18
C GLY A 759 -0.52 -25.83 43.99
N VAL A 760 -1.08 -26.45 45.05
CA VAL A 760 -1.96 -25.71 45.98
C VAL A 760 -1.11 -24.66 46.69
N VAL A 761 -1.47 -23.38 46.51
CA VAL A 761 -0.71 -22.25 47.05
C VAL A 761 -0.80 -22.22 48.58
N LEU A 762 0.10 -22.92 49.24
CA LEU A 762 0.22 -22.99 50.70
C LEU A 762 1.43 -22.21 51.22
N ALA A 763 2.29 -21.73 50.33
CA ALA A 763 3.49 -20.98 50.63
C ALA A 763 3.24 -19.48 50.38
N SER A 764 3.58 -18.62 51.34
CA SER A 764 3.41 -17.17 51.22
C SER A 764 4.29 -16.54 50.13
N GLU A 765 5.38 -17.22 49.75
CA GLU A 765 6.33 -16.78 48.73
C GLU A 765 5.68 -16.65 47.36
N GLU A 766 4.83 -17.62 46.97
CA GLU A 766 4.10 -17.56 45.69
C GLU A 766 3.07 -16.43 45.70
N GLY A 767 2.36 -16.23 46.82
CA GLY A 767 1.46 -15.09 47.00
C GLY A 767 2.16 -13.73 46.91
N ALA A 768 3.37 -13.62 47.48
CA ALA A 768 4.19 -12.41 47.39
C ALA A 768 4.67 -12.13 45.96
N MET A 769 4.98 -13.19 45.18
CA MET A 769 5.32 -13.06 43.76
C MET A 769 4.12 -12.63 42.92
N ILE A 770 2.94 -13.22 43.14
CA ILE A 770 1.68 -12.80 42.48
C ILE A 770 1.41 -11.33 42.78
N ALA A 771 1.51 -10.90 44.05
CA ALA A 771 1.29 -9.52 44.44
C ALA A 771 2.31 -8.57 43.78
N ARG A 772 3.58 -8.98 43.68
CA ARG A 772 4.65 -8.21 43.03
C ARG A 772 4.40 -8.04 41.54
N GLU A 773 4.07 -9.11 40.83
CA GLU A 773 3.83 -9.08 39.39
C GLU A 773 2.54 -8.34 39.06
N LEU A 774 1.49 -8.52 39.86
CA LEU A 774 0.23 -7.79 39.70
C LEU A 774 0.49 -6.27 39.75
N GLY A 775 1.46 -5.83 40.56
CA GLY A 775 1.91 -4.45 40.58
C GLY A 775 0.76 -3.50 40.91
N LYS A 776 0.39 -2.61 39.98
CA LYS A 776 -0.78 -1.73 40.08
C LYS A 776 -2.04 -2.28 39.41
N GLY A 777 -1.92 -3.39 38.68
CA GLY A 777 -2.98 -4.02 37.90
C GLY A 777 -4.18 -4.46 38.73
N LYS A 778 -5.32 -4.58 38.06
CA LYS A 778 -6.60 -5.01 38.66
C LYS A 778 -6.86 -6.51 38.56
N ALA A 779 -6.18 -7.22 37.65
CA ALA A 779 -6.48 -8.60 37.32
C ALA A 779 -5.24 -9.47 37.06
N ALA A 780 -5.36 -10.77 37.31
CA ALA A 780 -4.34 -11.76 36.98
C ALA A 780 -4.98 -13.05 36.43
N LEU A 781 -4.40 -13.55 35.34
CA LEU A 781 -4.59 -14.91 34.85
C LEU A 781 -3.49 -15.78 35.46
N LEU A 782 -3.86 -16.59 36.45
CA LEU A 782 -2.93 -17.49 37.14
C LEU A 782 -2.81 -18.80 36.36
N GLY A 783 -1.64 -19.03 35.77
CA GLY A 783 -1.32 -20.17 34.91
C GLY A 783 -1.77 -21.49 35.50
N ASN A 784 -2.52 -22.27 34.72
CA ASN A 784 -3.11 -23.55 35.13
C ASN A 784 -3.99 -23.52 36.40
N HIS A 785 -4.40 -22.34 36.90
CA HIS A 785 -5.06 -22.20 38.20
C HIS A 785 -6.43 -21.50 38.13
N GLY A 786 -6.49 -20.25 37.65
CA GLY A 786 -7.76 -19.50 37.60
C GLY A 786 -7.56 -17.98 37.58
N LEU A 787 -8.64 -17.25 37.79
CA LEU A 787 -8.64 -15.78 37.74
C LEU A 787 -8.47 -15.17 39.13
N LEU A 788 -7.85 -14.00 39.19
CA LEU A 788 -7.80 -13.16 40.38
C LEU A 788 -8.08 -11.72 39.99
N THR A 789 -8.85 -11.01 40.81
CA THR A 789 -9.10 -9.56 40.67
C THR A 789 -8.94 -8.85 42.01
N ALA A 790 -8.52 -7.60 41.99
CA ALA A 790 -8.27 -6.80 43.19
C ALA A 790 -8.55 -5.31 42.94
N GLY A 791 -9.11 -4.61 43.93
CA GLY A 791 -9.50 -3.21 43.78
C GLY A 791 -9.99 -2.54 45.07
N ALA A 792 -10.37 -1.27 44.94
CA ALA A 792 -10.72 -0.42 46.09
C ALA A 792 -12.19 -0.56 46.56
N SER A 793 -13.01 -1.37 45.88
CA SER A 793 -14.41 -1.64 46.24
C SER A 793 -14.80 -3.06 45.88
N ILE A 794 -15.71 -3.67 46.66
CA ILE A 794 -16.20 -5.05 46.41
C ILE A 794 -16.91 -5.13 45.05
N GLU A 795 -17.69 -4.10 44.70
CA GLU A 795 -18.47 -4.03 43.48
C GLU A 795 -17.60 -4.06 42.22
N ALA A 796 -16.56 -3.23 42.18
CA ALA A 796 -15.59 -3.23 41.09
C ALA A 796 -14.89 -4.58 40.93
N VAL A 797 -14.45 -5.18 42.04
CA VAL A 797 -13.77 -6.48 42.01
C VAL A 797 -14.67 -7.58 41.47
N VAL A 798 -15.94 -7.62 41.92
CA VAL A 798 -16.93 -8.57 41.41
C VAL A 798 -17.23 -8.32 39.93
N ALA A 799 -17.43 -7.06 39.52
CA ALA A 799 -17.70 -6.70 38.13
C ALA A 799 -16.54 -7.10 37.21
N TRP A 800 -15.31 -6.80 37.62
CA TRP A 800 -14.12 -7.19 36.87
C TRP A 800 -13.96 -8.71 36.80
N PHE A 801 -14.26 -9.45 37.87
CA PHE A 801 -14.17 -10.91 37.81
C PHE A 801 -15.20 -11.49 36.82
N VAL A 802 -16.45 -11.04 36.91
CA VAL A 802 -17.54 -11.46 36.00
C VAL A 802 -17.19 -11.13 34.54
N LEU A 803 -16.70 -9.91 34.30
CA LEU A 803 -16.32 -9.45 32.96
C LEU A 803 -15.12 -10.22 32.43
N LEU A 804 -14.09 -10.44 33.25
CA LEU A 804 -12.88 -11.15 32.85
C LEU A 804 -13.18 -12.59 32.46
N GLU A 805 -14.01 -13.30 33.24
CA GLU A 805 -14.48 -14.64 32.88
C GLU A 805 -15.19 -14.63 31.52
N LYS A 806 -16.05 -13.63 31.28
CA LYS A 806 -16.77 -13.49 30.01
C LYS A 806 -15.83 -13.19 28.84
N CYS A 807 -14.82 -12.35 29.05
CA CYS A 807 -13.80 -12.07 28.04
C CYS A 807 -12.96 -13.31 27.73
N CYS A 808 -12.63 -14.14 28.72
CA CYS A 808 -11.98 -15.44 28.50
C CYS A 808 -12.86 -16.39 27.66
N GLU A 809 -14.16 -16.46 27.93
CA GLU A 809 -15.11 -17.24 27.12
C GLU A 809 -15.11 -16.76 25.66
N VAL A 810 -15.23 -15.44 25.45
CA VAL A 810 -15.27 -14.84 24.12
C VAL A 810 -13.98 -15.12 23.35
N GLN A 811 -12.82 -14.95 23.98
CA GLN A 811 -11.53 -15.17 23.31
C GLN A 811 -11.35 -16.64 22.91
N LEU A 812 -11.69 -17.59 23.79
CA LEU A 812 -11.62 -19.02 23.47
C LEU A 812 -12.55 -19.39 22.30
N LEU A 813 -13.77 -18.83 22.25
CA LEU A 813 -14.71 -19.04 21.15
C LEU A 813 -14.23 -18.40 19.85
N ALA A 814 -13.66 -17.20 19.92
CA ALA A 814 -13.11 -16.48 18.77
C ALA A 814 -11.91 -17.23 18.19
N ASP A 815 -11.00 -17.71 19.04
CA ASP A 815 -9.87 -18.56 18.65
C ASP A 815 -10.34 -19.81 17.89
N ALA A 816 -11.34 -20.51 18.43
CA ALA A 816 -11.90 -21.71 17.79
C ALA A 816 -12.54 -21.40 16.43
N SER A 817 -13.27 -20.28 16.32
CA SER A 817 -13.88 -19.84 15.06
C SER A 817 -12.82 -19.44 14.02
N SER A 818 -11.79 -18.72 14.44
CA SER A 818 -10.65 -18.33 13.61
C SER A 818 -9.92 -19.56 13.06
N ALA A 819 -9.58 -20.51 13.94
CA ALA A 819 -8.94 -21.77 13.55
C ALA A 819 -9.80 -22.61 12.59
N GLY A 820 -11.12 -22.65 12.79
CA GLY A 820 -12.04 -23.41 11.94
C GLY A 820 -12.31 -22.76 10.57
N SER A 821 -12.27 -21.43 10.47
CA SER A 821 -12.56 -20.68 9.24
C SER A 821 -11.32 -20.28 8.43
N GLY A 822 -10.14 -20.26 9.05
CA GLY A 822 -8.91 -19.72 8.47
C GLY A 822 -8.85 -18.19 8.41
N VAL A 823 -9.86 -17.49 8.96
CA VAL A 823 -9.90 -16.03 9.03
C VAL A 823 -9.20 -15.59 10.32
N PRO A 824 -8.14 -14.76 10.26
CA PRO A 824 -7.42 -14.34 11.47
C PRO A 824 -8.29 -13.47 12.37
N LEU A 825 -7.97 -13.46 13.67
CA LEU A 825 -8.57 -12.54 14.62
C LEU A 825 -8.21 -11.09 14.29
N VAL A 826 -9.12 -10.18 14.62
CA VAL A 826 -8.93 -8.74 14.47
C VAL A 826 -8.93 -8.13 15.87
N GLU A 827 -7.78 -7.61 16.27
CA GLU A 827 -7.64 -6.86 17.52
C GLU A 827 -8.05 -5.40 17.33
N ILE A 828 -8.58 -4.81 18.40
CA ILE A 828 -8.82 -3.38 18.49
C ILE A 828 -7.47 -2.67 18.51
N GLY A 829 -7.32 -1.61 17.72
CA GLY A 829 -6.08 -0.83 17.67
C GLY A 829 -5.69 -0.26 19.03
N GLU A 830 -4.39 -0.09 19.27
CA GLU A 830 -3.86 0.32 20.58
C GLU A 830 -4.46 1.63 21.09
N ALA A 831 -4.65 2.60 20.19
CA ALA A 831 -5.22 3.91 20.52
C ALA A 831 -6.70 3.78 20.93
N GLU A 832 -7.48 2.98 20.21
CA GLU A 832 -8.88 2.71 20.50
C GLU A 832 -9.03 1.91 21.80
N ALA A 833 -8.16 0.92 22.05
CA ALA A 833 -8.16 0.13 23.27
C ALA A 833 -7.81 0.99 24.50
N GLU A 834 -6.79 1.84 24.40
CA GLU A 834 -6.39 2.81 25.44
C GLU A 834 -7.50 3.82 25.72
N ALA A 835 -8.15 4.37 24.69
CA ALA A 835 -9.25 5.31 24.87
C ALA A 835 -10.47 4.65 25.52
N THR A 836 -10.78 3.41 25.13
CA THR A 836 -11.84 2.61 25.74
C THR A 836 -11.51 2.28 27.21
N PHE A 837 -10.25 1.95 27.51
CA PHE A 837 -9.79 1.75 28.88
C PHE A 837 -9.95 3.02 29.73
N LYS A 838 -9.59 4.20 29.20
CA LYS A 838 -9.81 5.48 29.89
C LYS A 838 -11.30 5.74 30.18
N ALA A 839 -12.16 5.33 29.25
CA ALA A 839 -13.60 5.47 29.40
C ALA A 839 -14.21 4.48 30.42
N LEU A 840 -13.76 3.23 30.46
CA LEU A 840 -14.48 2.15 31.18
C LEU A 840 -13.64 1.42 32.25
N GLY A 841 -12.33 1.41 32.10
CA GLY A 841 -11.39 0.61 32.88
C GLY A 841 -11.03 1.16 34.26
N SER A 842 -11.52 2.34 34.63
CA SER A 842 -11.20 2.99 35.91
C SER A 842 -11.91 2.32 37.10
N GLN A 843 -11.47 2.63 38.33
CA GLN A 843 -12.14 2.18 39.56
C GLN A 843 -13.61 2.63 39.63
N VAL A 844 -13.91 3.85 39.18
CA VAL A 844 -15.26 4.40 39.10
C VAL A 844 -16.11 3.61 38.11
N GLY A 845 -15.55 3.32 36.93
CA GLY A 845 -16.21 2.46 35.94
C GLY A 845 -16.48 1.06 36.49
N GLY A 846 -15.50 0.47 37.19
CA GLY A 846 -15.67 -0.81 37.88
C GLY A 846 -16.81 -0.81 38.89
N TYR A 847 -16.86 0.19 39.77
CA TYR A 847 -17.93 0.30 40.77
C TYR A 847 -19.31 0.40 40.11
N PHE A 848 -19.45 1.28 39.12
CA PHE A 848 -20.70 1.47 38.38
C PHE A 848 -21.14 0.20 37.64
N MET A 849 -20.21 -0.51 36.98
CA MET A 849 -20.48 -1.80 36.34
C MET A 849 -20.96 -2.87 37.33
N GLY A 850 -20.53 -2.80 38.60
CA GLY A 850 -20.95 -3.73 39.63
C GLY A 850 -22.35 -3.47 40.17
N LEU A 851 -22.81 -2.22 40.20
CA LEU A 851 -24.10 -1.86 40.81
C LEU A 851 -25.29 -2.69 40.29
N PRO A 852 -25.47 -2.92 38.97
CA PRO A 852 -26.57 -3.75 38.47
C PRO A 852 -26.52 -5.19 39.01
N LEU A 853 -25.32 -5.78 39.14
CA LEU A 853 -25.17 -7.15 39.68
C LEU A 853 -25.67 -7.24 41.11
N PHE A 854 -25.31 -6.24 41.93
CA PHE A 854 -25.75 -6.18 43.32
C PHE A 854 -27.24 -5.85 43.45
N GLN A 855 -27.79 -4.97 42.61
CA GLN A 855 -29.23 -4.67 42.60
C GLN A 855 -30.06 -5.92 42.31
N VAL A 856 -29.65 -6.74 41.33
CA VAL A 856 -30.33 -8.01 41.03
C VAL A 856 -30.21 -8.97 42.21
N ALA A 857 -29.01 -9.16 42.75
CA ALA A 857 -28.79 -10.05 43.88
C ALA A 857 -29.61 -9.63 45.11
N GLU A 858 -29.59 -8.36 45.49
CA GLU A 858 -30.35 -7.81 46.62
C GLU A 858 -31.85 -8.06 46.45
N LYS A 859 -32.38 -7.82 45.25
CA LYS A 859 -33.77 -8.11 44.93
C LYS A 859 -34.10 -9.61 45.04
N GLU A 860 -33.26 -10.47 44.47
CA GLU A 860 -33.49 -11.92 44.46
C GLU A 860 -33.40 -12.54 45.86
N PHE A 861 -32.49 -12.04 46.71
CA PHE A 861 -32.33 -12.54 48.08
C PHE A 861 -33.29 -11.88 49.08
N GLY A 862 -34.17 -10.99 48.62
CA GLY A 862 -35.13 -10.28 49.48
C GLY A 862 -34.45 -9.33 50.47
N GLU A 863 -33.26 -8.85 50.13
CA GLU A 863 -32.45 -7.97 50.96
C GLU A 863 -32.68 -6.53 50.48
N SER A 864 -33.47 -5.76 51.21
CA SER A 864 -33.42 -4.29 51.09
C SER A 864 -32.09 -3.86 51.72
N THR A 865 -31.18 -3.26 50.95
CA THR A 865 -29.91 -2.72 51.49
C THR A 865 -30.07 -2.16 52.90
N PHE A 866 -29.24 -2.61 53.82
CA PHE A 866 -29.08 -1.95 55.12
C PHE A 866 -28.75 -0.47 54.82
N LEU A 867 -29.70 0.44 55.13
CA LEU A 867 -29.76 1.90 54.88
C LEU A 867 -30.79 2.42 53.84
N GLY A 868 -31.59 1.57 53.18
CA GLY A 868 -32.68 2.07 52.30
C GLY A 868 -32.20 2.84 51.07
N ARG A 869 -30.98 2.55 50.59
CA ARG A 869 -30.36 3.17 49.40
C ARG A 869 -30.33 2.25 48.17
N GLY A 870 -30.82 1.03 48.31
CA GLY A 870 -30.93 0.03 47.24
C GLY A 870 -32.35 -0.03 46.72
N LEU A 871 -32.46 0.00 45.39
CA LEU A 871 -33.67 0.00 44.57
C LEU A 871 -34.34 1.36 44.33
N GLU A 872 -33.59 2.39 43.96
CA GLU A 872 -34.09 3.38 43.00
C GLU A 872 -33.22 3.22 41.73
N PRO A 873 -33.79 2.76 40.60
CA PRO A 873 -33.10 2.82 39.30
C PRO A 873 -32.72 4.28 39.01
N LEU A 874 -31.49 4.52 38.55
CA LEU A 874 -31.09 5.82 37.98
C LEU A 874 -31.92 6.15 36.74
#